data_AF-A0A974PYH5-F1
#
_entry.id   AF-A0A974PYH5-F1
#
_cell.length_a   1.000
_cell.length_b   1.000
_cell.length_c   1.000
_cell.angle_alpha   90.00
_cell.angle_beta   90.00
_cell.angle_gamma   90.00
#
_symmetry.space_group_name_H-M   'P 1'
#
loop_
_entity.id
_entity.type
_entity.pdbx_description
1 polymer ?
#
loop_
_entity_poly.entity_id
_entity_poly.type
_entity_poly.pdbx_seq_one_letter_code
_entity_poly.pdbx_strand_id
1 'polypeptide(L)'
;MTTQNPTPYPHLLAPLDLGFTTLKNRTLMGSMHTGLEEEKNGFERMAAFYAERARGGAGLIVTGGYSPNLSGRAYPHASQFSFPWQVARHRIVTDAVHKEGGKIALQILHTGRYGYHPLCVSASKLRAPINRFTPRALSNWGIRKTIADYARCARLAQKAGYDGVEIMGSEGYLINQFIAPQTNQRTDQWGGSFANRIRFAVETVKATREKVGPNFIIIFRLSMLDLVEGGSSWEEVVELAKAIEAAGATIINTGIGWHEARIPTIATMVPRAAFTWVTKRLKGAVKIPLITTNRINTPEVAEDVLASGCADMVSMARPFLADPDFVNKAAANRADEINTCIACNQACLDHIFKGKLTSCLVNPRACHETVLKIAKAEFPKKVAVVGAGPAGMACATTAAERGHAVTLFDAADRIGGQFNIAKKIPGKEDFNETLRYFGKRIETSGVELRLNTKVDGELLTAGGFDHVVLATGITPRKPAIPGIDDEAMKERVATYLDIVEGRKVAGKAVAIIGAGGIGFDVGEFLTHAHDEKSEMDRFNDEWGIDPTYAHRGGLKQPVDETAPRRVWLLQRKASKVGDGLAKTTGWIRRTLLKKRGVQMIAGVNYERIDEAGLHITVNGEAKTLPVDTIVVCAGQEPRRELQAPLQAAGIPVTLIGGADVAAELDAKRAIAQGTHVAAIL
;
A
#
# COMPACT_ATOMS: atom_id res chain seq x y z
N MET A 1 27.10 -32.75 -19.24
CA MET A 1 27.12 -31.51 -18.44
C MET A 1 26.04 -30.60 -19.00
N THR A 2 24.84 -30.63 -18.42
CA THR A 2 23.73 -29.75 -18.81
C THR A 2 24.07 -28.34 -18.35
N THR A 3 24.24 -27.43 -19.30
CA THR A 3 24.33 -25.99 -19.06
C THR A 3 23.02 -25.55 -18.40
N GLN A 4 22.97 -25.50 -17.08
CA GLN A 4 21.88 -24.83 -16.37
C GLN A 4 21.92 -23.37 -16.82
N ASN A 5 20.87 -22.93 -17.52
CA ASN A 5 20.69 -21.51 -17.78
C ASN A 5 20.78 -20.77 -16.43
N PRO A 6 21.61 -19.72 -16.31
CA PRO A 6 21.70 -18.97 -15.08
C PRO A 6 20.32 -18.42 -14.72
N THR A 7 19.89 -18.64 -13.48
CA THR A 7 18.65 -18.07 -12.93
C THR A 7 18.63 -16.55 -13.15
N PRO A 8 17.48 -15.94 -13.54
CA PRO A 8 17.41 -14.50 -13.83
C PRO A 8 17.65 -13.60 -12.61
N TYR A 9 17.43 -14.11 -11.40
CA TYR A 9 17.59 -13.39 -10.13
C TYR A 9 18.43 -14.23 -9.14
N PRO A 10 19.74 -14.41 -9.41
CA PRO A 10 20.58 -15.33 -8.65
C PRO A 10 20.71 -14.96 -7.17
N HIS A 11 20.68 -13.66 -6.82
CA HIS A 11 20.78 -13.24 -5.43
C HIS A 11 19.44 -13.39 -4.70
N LEU A 12 18.33 -13.01 -5.33
CA LEU A 12 16.98 -13.15 -4.78
C LEU A 12 16.62 -14.60 -4.47
N LEU A 13 16.97 -15.51 -5.37
CA LEU A 13 16.63 -16.93 -5.27
C LEU A 13 17.67 -17.77 -4.52
N ALA A 14 18.80 -17.19 -4.12
CA ALA A 14 19.81 -17.90 -3.35
C ALA A 14 19.26 -18.32 -1.97
N PRO A 15 19.50 -19.56 -1.52
CA PRO A 15 19.13 -19.97 -0.17
C PRO A 15 19.91 -19.18 0.90
N LEU A 16 19.36 -19.12 2.11
CA LEU A 16 20.03 -18.54 3.27
C LEU A 16 20.08 -19.58 4.39
N ASP A 17 21.28 -19.97 4.79
CA ASP A 17 21.51 -20.82 5.95
C ASP A 17 21.47 -20.00 7.25
N LEU A 18 20.67 -20.44 8.22
CA LEU A 18 20.57 -19.88 9.57
C LEU A 18 21.25 -20.78 10.62
N GLY A 19 22.03 -21.77 10.17
CA GLY A 19 22.80 -22.70 10.99
C GLY A 19 21.98 -23.92 11.44
N PHE A 20 20.77 -23.72 11.94
CA PHE A 20 19.87 -24.80 12.36
C PHE A 20 18.73 -25.07 11.38
N THR A 21 18.55 -24.21 10.38
CA THR A 21 17.55 -24.35 9.32
C THR A 21 17.94 -23.47 8.13
N THR A 22 17.36 -23.73 6.96
CA THR A 22 17.65 -22.98 5.73
C THR A 22 16.37 -22.38 5.19
N LEU A 23 16.44 -21.10 4.78
CA LEU A 23 15.39 -20.46 3.99
C LEU A 23 15.66 -20.71 2.50
N LYS A 24 14.62 -21.08 1.75
CA LYS A 24 14.76 -21.48 0.34
C LYS A 24 15.20 -20.35 -0.60
N ASN A 25 14.99 -19.09 -0.22
CA ASN A 25 15.42 -17.91 -0.95
C ASN A 25 15.48 -16.67 -0.03
N ARG A 26 15.88 -15.51 -0.57
CA ARG A 26 16.11 -14.26 0.17
C ARG A 26 14.86 -13.38 0.33
N THR A 27 13.66 -13.94 0.15
CA THR A 27 12.40 -13.19 0.32
C THR A 27 11.77 -13.44 1.68
N LEU A 28 11.27 -12.37 2.29
CA LEU A 28 10.38 -12.42 3.44
C LEU A 28 9.04 -11.76 3.09
N MET A 29 7.94 -12.48 3.26
CA MET A 29 6.61 -11.88 3.27
C MET A 29 6.43 -11.09 4.58
N GLY A 30 6.52 -9.77 4.47
CA GLY A 30 6.48 -8.85 5.60
C GLY A 30 5.17 -8.94 6.37
N SER A 31 5.25 -8.75 7.69
CA SER A 31 4.08 -8.75 8.57
C SER A 31 3.00 -7.79 8.08
N MET A 32 1.77 -8.30 8.00
CA MET A 32 0.58 -7.55 7.63
C MET A 32 -0.58 -7.96 8.52
N HIS A 33 -1.10 -7.03 9.33
CA HIS A 33 -2.35 -7.25 10.02
C HIS A 33 -3.50 -7.13 9.01
N THR A 34 -4.13 -8.26 8.69
CA THR A 34 -5.09 -8.32 7.56
C THR A 34 -6.52 -8.01 7.99
N GLY A 35 -6.85 -8.23 9.27
CA GLY A 35 -8.19 -8.30 9.81
C GLY A 35 -8.74 -9.73 9.85
N LEU A 36 -8.14 -10.69 9.11
CA LEU A 36 -8.52 -12.11 9.20
C LEU A 36 -8.27 -12.68 10.59
N GLU A 37 -7.36 -12.09 11.35
CA GLU A 37 -7.01 -12.47 12.70
C GLU A 37 -8.22 -12.40 13.67
N GLU A 38 -9.18 -11.53 13.38
CA GLU A 38 -10.41 -11.34 14.15
C GLU A 38 -11.69 -11.77 13.40
N GLU A 39 -11.59 -12.15 12.12
CA GLU A 39 -12.74 -12.55 11.32
C GLU A 39 -13.32 -13.91 11.71
N LYS A 40 -14.60 -14.10 11.39
CA LYS A 40 -15.23 -15.43 11.50
C LYS A 40 -14.54 -16.40 10.52
N ASN A 41 -14.20 -17.59 11.02
CA ASN A 41 -13.40 -18.59 10.29
C ASN A 41 -12.05 -18.01 9.80
N GLY A 42 -11.51 -17.05 10.55
CA GLY A 42 -10.30 -16.33 10.21
C GLY A 42 -9.08 -17.24 10.04
N PHE A 43 -8.96 -18.28 10.86
CA PHE A 43 -7.83 -19.23 10.79
C PHE A 43 -7.85 -20.07 9.51
N GLU A 44 -9.00 -20.55 9.06
CA GLU A 44 -9.13 -21.30 7.81
C GLU A 44 -8.86 -20.39 6.59
N ARG A 45 -9.30 -19.13 6.66
CA ARG A 45 -9.02 -18.13 5.62
C ARG A 45 -7.54 -17.75 5.58
N MET A 46 -6.91 -17.54 6.75
CA MET A 46 -5.47 -17.30 6.85
C MET A 46 -4.67 -18.50 6.35
N ALA A 47 -5.11 -19.73 6.65
CA ALA A 47 -4.47 -20.94 6.16
C ALA A 47 -4.45 -20.97 4.63
N ALA A 48 -5.57 -20.71 3.96
CA ALA A 48 -5.61 -20.61 2.50
C ALA A 48 -4.74 -19.44 1.97
N PHE A 49 -4.86 -18.27 2.60
CA PHE A 49 -4.10 -17.07 2.23
C PHE A 49 -2.58 -17.31 2.26
N TYR A 50 -2.05 -17.79 3.37
CA TYR A 50 -0.62 -18.02 3.54
C TYR A 50 -0.12 -19.26 2.78
N ALA A 51 -0.94 -20.30 2.65
CA ALA A 51 -0.62 -21.47 1.81
C ALA A 51 -0.38 -21.07 0.34
N GLU A 52 -1.22 -20.19 -0.23
CA GLU A 52 -1.04 -19.72 -1.61
C GLU A 52 0.32 -18.98 -1.79
N ARG A 53 0.78 -18.23 -0.79
CA ARG A 53 2.09 -17.53 -0.84
C ARG A 53 3.28 -18.46 -0.59
N ALA A 54 3.10 -19.45 0.27
CA ALA A 54 4.10 -20.50 0.49
C ALA A 54 4.35 -21.30 -0.79
N ARG A 55 3.27 -21.72 -1.46
CA ARG A 55 3.27 -22.38 -2.77
C ARG A 55 3.86 -21.49 -3.84
N GLY A 56 3.52 -20.20 -3.84
CA GLY A 56 4.04 -19.16 -4.72
C GLY A 56 5.53 -18.82 -4.53
N GLY A 57 6.20 -19.49 -3.59
CA GLY A 57 7.65 -19.46 -3.45
C GLY A 57 8.21 -18.55 -2.35
N ALA A 58 7.38 -17.97 -1.48
CA ALA A 58 7.87 -17.11 -0.39
C ALA A 58 8.91 -17.82 0.50
N GLY A 59 10.04 -17.17 0.77
CA GLY A 59 11.16 -17.76 1.54
C GLY A 59 10.84 -17.94 3.02
N LEU A 60 10.32 -16.88 3.65
CA LEU A 60 9.78 -16.89 5.02
C LEU A 60 8.55 -15.98 5.09
N ILE A 61 7.50 -16.41 5.77
CA ILE A 61 6.29 -15.63 5.98
C ILE A 61 6.25 -15.10 7.41
N VAL A 62 5.80 -13.86 7.62
CA VAL A 62 5.48 -13.33 8.94
C VAL A 62 4.00 -12.97 9.00
N THR A 63 3.28 -13.47 10.01
CA THR A 63 1.86 -13.13 10.21
C THR A 63 1.65 -11.64 10.50
N GLY A 64 0.41 -11.18 10.49
CA GLY A 64 0.03 -9.97 11.23
C GLY A 64 0.38 -10.04 12.72
N GLY A 65 0.43 -8.88 13.37
CA GLY A 65 0.82 -8.75 14.77
C GLY A 65 -0.23 -9.26 15.75
N TYR A 66 0.15 -10.20 16.61
CA TYR A 66 -0.66 -10.69 17.72
C TYR A 66 -0.18 -10.11 19.04
N SER A 67 -1.12 -9.62 19.86
CA SER A 67 -0.76 -9.12 21.18
C SER A 67 -0.34 -10.24 22.14
N PRO A 68 0.73 -10.06 22.94
CA PRO A 68 1.11 -11.04 23.97
C PRO A 68 0.19 -11.00 25.19
N ASN A 69 -0.54 -9.90 25.42
CA ASN A 69 -1.43 -9.71 26.56
C ASN A 69 -2.56 -8.71 26.29
N LEU A 70 -3.45 -8.48 27.27
CA LEU A 70 -4.64 -7.64 27.10
C LEU A 70 -4.31 -6.16 26.83
N SER A 71 -3.29 -5.62 27.49
CA SER A 71 -2.91 -4.20 27.36
C SER A 71 -2.23 -3.86 26.03
N GLY A 72 -1.77 -4.86 25.29
CA GLY A 72 -1.08 -4.70 24.02
C GLY A 72 -1.96 -4.77 22.77
N ARG A 73 -3.26 -5.04 22.94
CA ARG A 73 -4.20 -5.12 21.83
C ARG A 73 -4.28 -3.79 21.08
N ALA A 74 -4.55 -3.82 19.78
CA ALA A 74 -4.79 -2.60 19.00
C ALA A 74 -6.13 -1.94 19.33
N TYR A 75 -7.16 -2.74 19.59
CA TYR A 75 -8.51 -2.36 20.00
C TYR A 75 -9.08 -3.47 20.91
N PRO A 76 -10.19 -3.25 21.65
CA PRO A 76 -10.63 -4.17 22.70
C PRO A 76 -10.74 -5.65 22.29
N HIS A 77 -11.16 -5.92 21.05
CA HIS A 77 -11.35 -7.26 20.51
C HIS A 77 -10.25 -7.70 19.53
N ALA A 78 -9.14 -6.96 19.44
CA ALA A 78 -8.02 -7.32 18.58
C ALA A 78 -7.37 -8.63 19.04
N SER A 79 -6.72 -9.30 18.10
CA SER A 79 -6.06 -10.57 18.28
C SER A 79 -4.98 -10.51 19.36
N GLN A 80 -4.98 -11.56 20.18
CA GLN A 80 -4.05 -11.80 21.26
C GLN A 80 -3.74 -13.29 21.28
N PHE A 81 -2.48 -13.66 21.44
CA PHE A 81 -2.09 -15.05 21.58
C PHE A 81 -1.36 -15.26 22.90
N SER A 82 -2.12 -15.63 23.93
CA SER A 82 -1.58 -15.73 25.29
C SER A 82 -2.04 -16.98 26.04
N PHE A 83 -2.92 -17.78 25.44
CA PHE A 83 -3.60 -18.87 26.10
C PHE A 83 -3.41 -20.22 25.38
N PRO A 84 -3.23 -21.33 26.12
CA PRO A 84 -2.98 -22.65 25.52
C PRO A 84 -4.06 -23.16 24.57
N TRP A 85 -5.34 -22.89 24.83
CA TRP A 85 -6.45 -23.36 23.99
C TRP A 85 -6.46 -22.73 22.58
N GLN A 86 -5.71 -21.64 22.38
CA GLN A 86 -5.60 -20.98 21.07
C GLN A 86 -4.64 -21.73 20.13
N VAL A 87 -3.75 -22.58 20.66
CA VAL A 87 -2.71 -23.29 19.90
C VAL A 87 -3.30 -24.09 18.73
N ALA A 88 -4.39 -24.83 18.97
CA ALA A 88 -5.01 -25.66 17.95
C ALA A 88 -5.53 -24.84 16.75
N ARG A 89 -6.00 -23.60 16.98
CA ARG A 89 -6.48 -22.72 15.91
C ARG A 89 -5.33 -22.20 15.04
N HIS A 90 -4.24 -21.79 15.67
CA HIS A 90 -3.04 -21.36 14.94
C HIS A 90 -2.41 -22.50 14.13
N ARG A 91 -2.48 -23.74 14.63
CA ARG A 91 -1.96 -24.91 13.93
C ARG A 91 -2.60 -25.13 12.55
N ILE A 92 -3.88 -24.76 12.38
CA ILE A 92 -4.56 -24.78 11.07
C ILE A 92 -3.76 -23.99 10.03
N VAL A 93 -3.18 -22.85 10.43
CA VAL A 93 -2.41 -21.97 9.54
C VAL A 93 -1.02 -22.54 9.27
N THR A 94 -0.30 -22.98 10.30
CA THR A 94 1.06 -23.51 10.14
C THR A 94 1.08 -24.80 9.33
N ASP A 95 0.14 -25.71 9.60
CA ASP A 95 0.03 -26.98 8.87
C ASP A 95 -0.22 -26.75 7.38
N ALA A 96 -1.07 -25.76 7.04
CA ALA A 96 -1.33 -25.40 5.66
C ALA A 96 -0.11 -24.81 4.96
N VAL A 97 0.68 -23.97 5.63
CA VAL A 97 1.94 -23.42 5.08
C VAL A 97 2.99 -24.51 4.90
N HIS A 98 3.15 -25.39 5.89
CA HIS A 98 4.13 -26.48 5.86
C HIS A 98 3.80 -27.52 4.81
N LYS A 99 2.50 -27.80 4.56
CA LYS A 99 2.06 -28.68 3.48
C LYS A 99 2.51 -28.19 2.10
N GLU A 100 2.65 -26.88 1.92
CA GLU A 100 3.15 -26.25 0.68
C GLU A 100 4.69 -26.04 0.70
N GLY A 101 5.39 -26.61 1.70
CA GLY A 101 6.85 -26.48 1.84
C GLY A 101 7.33 -25.08 2.24
N GLY A 102 6.46 -24.25 2.81
CA GLY A 102 6.80 -22.91 3.30
C GLY A 102 7.27 -22.89 4.75
N LYS A 103 7.74 -21.72 5.20
CA LYS A 103 8.03 -21.42 6.61
C LYS A 103 7.25 -20.19 7.05
N ILE A 104 6.80 -20.18 8.31
CA ILE A 104 6.03 -19.05 8.85
C ILE A 104 6.42 -18.74 10.30
N ALA A 105 6.59 -17.45 10.58
CA ALA A 105 6.82 -16.89 11.90
C ALA A 105 5.60 -16.06 12.35
N LEU A 106 5.31 -16.09 13.65
CA LEU A 106 4.26 -15.26 14.24
C LEU A 106 4.84 -13.92 14.72
N GLN A 107 4.29 -12.79 14.28
CA GLN A 107 4.69 -11.50 14.85
C GLN A 107 4.02 -11.28 16.22
N ILE A 108 4.84 -11.03 17.25
CA ILE A 108 4.40 -10.61 18.57
C ILE A 108 4.50 -9.08 18.63
N LEU A 109 3.34 -8.43 18.72
CA LEU A 109 3.21 -6.97 18.69
C LEU A 109 2.41 -6.48 19.90
N HIS A 110 3.02 -5.67 20.75
CA HIS A 110 2.31 -4.89 21.76
C HIS A 110 2.21 -3.43 21.32
N THR A 111 1.00 -2.93 21.07
CA THR A 111 0.80 -1.58 20.49
C THR A 111 1.19 -0.42 21.41
N GLY A 112 1.26 -0.66 22.71
CA GLY A 112 1.70 0.33 23.69
C GLY A 112 0.76 1.54 23.70
N ARG A 113 1.29 2.77 23.64
CA ARG A 113 0.48 4.00 23.59
C ARG A 113 -0.39 4.15 22.34
N TYR A 114 -0.25 3.27 21.35
CA TYR A 114 -1.11 3.24 20.15
C TYR A 114 -2.33 2.34 20.29
N GLY A 115 -2.50 1.62 21.40
CA GLY A 115 -3.73 0.88 21.67
C GLY A 115 -4.93 1.83 21.73
N TYR A 116 -5.93 1.60 20.89
CA TYR A 116 -7.16 2.41 20.83
C TYR A 116 -8.18 1.93 21.87
N HIS A 117 -7.73 1.79 23.12
CA HIS A 117 -8.53 1.35 24.27
C HIS A 117 -7.95 1.91 25.59
N PRO A 118 -8.74 2.04 26.66
CA PRO A 118 -8.31 2.69 27.90
C PRO A 118 -7.30 1.90 28.74
N LEU A 119 -7.09 0.61 28.42
CA LEU A 119 -6.11 -0.25 29.12
C LEU A 119 -4.70 -0.17 28.51
N CYS A 120 -4.49 0.70 27.50
CA CYS A 120 -3.19 0.84 26.86
C CYS A 120 -2.12 1.30 27.85
N VAL A 121 -0.89 0.84 27.63
CA VAL A 121 0.26 1.08 28.52
C VAL A 121 1.46 1.56 27.72
N SER A 122 2.41 2.22 28.38
CA SER A 122 3.67 2.64 27.76
C SER A 122 4.78 2.76 28.82
N ALA A 123 5.98 3.17 28.40
CA ALA A 123 7.10 3.44 29.30
C ALA A 123 6.76 4.57 30.28
N SER A 124 6.09 5.62 29.79
CA SER A 124 5.66 6.80 30.56
C SER A 124 4.21 7.18 30.25
N LYS A 125 3.60 8.02 31.09
CA LYS A 125 2.20 8.49 30.96
C LYS A 125 2.10 9.63 29.92
N LEU A 126 2.50 9.37 28.68
CA LEU A 126 2.54 10.34 27.58
C LEU A 126 1.56 9.94 26.48
N ARG A 127 0.52 10.76 26.25
CA ARG A 127 -0.48 10.54 25.19
C ARG A 127 0.17 10.75 23.82
N ALA A 128 -0.08 9.83 22.88
CA ALA A 128 0.32 10.03 21.49
C ALA A 128 -0.54 11.10 20.81
N PRO A 129 0.01 11.95 19.91
CA PRO A 129 -0.76 12.92 19.13
C PRO A 129 -1.87 12.31 18.26
N ILE A 130 -1.73 11.04 17.89
CA ILE A 130 -2.68 10.30 17.03
C ILE A 130 -3.68 9.45 17.83
N ASN A 131 -3.64 9.46 19.16
CA ASN A 131 -4.50 8.64 20.01
C ASN A 131 -5.25 9.51 21.03
N ARG A 132 -6.51 9.16 21.28
CA ARG A 132 -7.35 9.84 22.29
C ARG A 132 -7.09 9.34 23.71
N PHE A 133 -6.57 8.12 23.85
CA PHE A 133 -6.31 7.53 25.17
C PHE A 133 -4.91 7.86 25.67
N THR A 134 -4.83 8.27 26.94
CA THR A 134 -3.54 8.43 27.64
C THR A 134 -3.11 7.08 28.20
N PRO A 135 -1.92 6.56 27.87
CA PRO A 135 -1.47 5.26 28.37
C PRO A 135 -1.16 5.34 29.86
N ARG A 136 -1.30 4.22 30.56
CA ARG A 136 -0.73 4.06 31.90
C ARG A 136 0.77 3.74 31.81
N ALA A 137 1.59 4.37 32.64
CA ALA A 137 2.99 3.99 32.77
C ALA A 137 3.10 2.60 33.42
N LEU A 138 3.88 1.70 32.81
CA LEU A 138 4.13 0.39 33.40
C LEU A 138 4.93 0.52 34.71
N SER A 139 4.59 -0.27 35.72
CA SER A 139 5.44 -0.44 36.91
C SER A 139 6.56 -1.46 36.63
N ASN A 140 7.59 -1.52 37.49
CA ASN A 140 8.64 -2.54 37.38
C ASN A 140 8.09 -3.97 37.29
N TRP A 141 7.07 -4.30 38.10
CA TRP A 141 6.37 -5.58 38.00
C TRP A 141 5.63 -5.74 36.67
N GLY A 142 4.95 -4.70 36.19
CA GLY A 142 4.25 -4.71 34.91
C GLY A 142 5.19 -4.92 33.71
N ILE A 143 6.39 -4.35 33.77
CA ILE A 143 7.44 -4.56 32.75
C ILE A 143 7.88 -6.02 32.74
N ARG A 144 8.28 -6.57 33.90
CA ARG A 144 8.70 -7.99 34.01
C ARG A 144 7.61 -8.96 33.60
N LYS A 145 6.35 -8.69 33.98
CA LYS A 145 5.20 -9.49 33.54
C LYS A 145 5.01 -9.42 32.03
N THR A 146 5.16 -8.25 31.42
CA THR A 146 5.05 -8.08 29.96
C THR A 146 6.14 -8.86 29.24
N ILE A 147 7.39 -8.81 29.72
CA ILE A 147 8.50 -9.65 29.19
C ILE A 147 8.14 -11.15 29.25
N ALA A 148 7.61 -11.61 30.38
CA ALA A 148 7.17 -13.00 30.52
C ALA A 148 5.99 -13.34 29.59
N ASP A 149 5.09 -12.39 29.32
CA ASP A 149 3.99 -12.56 28.35
C ASP A 149 4.51 -12.71 26.91
N TYR A 150 5.52 -11.95 26.50
CA TYR A 150 6.20 -12.13 25.21
C TYR A 150 6.80 -13.54 25.07
N ALA A 151 7.58 -13.97 26.07
CA ALA A 151 8.18 -15.31 26.08
C ALA A 151 7.11 -16.42 26.09
N ARG A 152 6.01 -16.24 26.82
CA ARG A 152 4.86 -17.18 26.80
C ARG A 152 4.22 -17.24 25.41
N CYS A 153 3.96 -16.10 24.78
CA CYS A 153 3.41 -16.03 23.43
C CYS A 153 4.30 -16.79 22.44
N ALA A 154 5.61 -16.58 22.48
CA ALA A 154 6.57 -17.30 21.63
C ALA A 154 6.55 -18.82 21.87
N ARG A 155 6.47 -19.25 23.14
CA ARG A 155 6.33 -20.69 23.45
C ARG A 155 5.03 -21.29 22.91
N LEU A 156 3.94 -20.54 22.94
CA LEU A 156 2.66 -20.97 22.36
C LEU A 156 2.74 -21.03 20.83
N ALA A 157 3.40 -20.07 20.19
CA ALA A 157 3.69 -20.09 18.76
C ALA A 157 4.51 -21.33 18.37
N GLN A 158 5.56 -21.65 19.11
CA GLN A 158 6.33 -22.88 18.90
C GLN A 158 5.45 -24.14 19.05
N LYS A 159 4.58 -24.21 20.07
CA LYS A 159 3.63 -25.33 20.23
C LYS A 159 2.58 -25.41 19.10
N ALA A 160 2.25 -24.28 18.49
CA ALA A 160 1.33 -24.21 17.36
C ALA A 160 1.98 -24.65 16.05
N GLY A 161 3.31 -24.78 15.99
CA GLY A 161 4.03 -25.21 14.80
C GLY A 161 4.62 -24.07 13.97
N TYR A 162 4.69 -22.83 14.48
CA TYR A 162 5.43 -21.78 13.78
C TYR A 162 6.93 -22.13 13.72
N ASP A 163 7.64 -21.73 12.66
CA ASP A 163 9.09 -21.87 12.53
C ASP A 163 9.86 -20.83 13.36
N GLY A 164 9.17 -19.77 13.79
CA GLY A 164 9.76 -18.67 14.52
C GLY A 164 8.75 -17.64 15.03
N VAL A 165 9.29 -16.57 15.59
CA VAL A 165 8.54 -15.36 15.92
C VAL A 165 9.28 -14.11 15.46
N GLU A 166 8.52 -13.06 15.12
CA GLU A 166 9.05 -11.70 14.97
C GLU A 166 8.66 -10.87 16.20
N ILE A 167 9.65 -10.37 16.94
CA ILE A 167 9.44 -9.40 18.02
C ILE A 167 9.44 -8.01 17.40
N MET A 168 8.29 -7.34 17.47
CA MET A 168 8.08 -6.02 16.87
C MET A 168 8.69 -4.91 17.74
N GLY A 169 9.90 -4.48 17.38
CA GLY A 169 10.72 -3.51 18.11
C GLY A 169 10.62 -2.06 17.59
N SER A 170 9.75 -1.79 16.63
CA SER A 170 9.80 -0.58 15.80
C SER A 170 8.42 0.10 15.61
N GLU A 171 8.35 1.07 14.69
CA GLU A 171 7.13 1.81 14.29
C GLU A 171 6.43 2.57 15.42
N GLY A 172 7.18 2.90 16.47
CA GLY A 172 6.67 3.60 17.64
C GLY A 172 5.78 2.74 18.54
N TYR A 173 5.82 1.41 18.42
CA TYR A 173 5.11 0.49 19.32
C TYR A 173 5.84 0.29 20.66
N LEU A 174 5.32 -0.54 21.57
CA LEU A 174 5.73 -0.54 22.98
C LEU A 174 7.25 -0.64 23.18
N ILE A 175 7.93 -1.57 22.49
CA ILE A 175 9.38 -1.72 22.63
C ILE A 175 10.11 -0.45 22.17
N ASN A 176 9.74 0.10 21.00
CA ASN A 176 10.29 1.35 20.49
C ASN A 176 10.02 2.53 21.44
N GLN A 177 8.86 2.53 22.12
CA GLN A 177 8.49 3.55 23.11
C GLN A 177 9.36 3.50 24.38
N PHE A 178 9.94 2.35 24.73
CA PHE A 178 10.96 2.26 25.78
C PHE A 178 12.32 2.77 25.30
N ILE A 179 12.66 2.56 24.02
CA ILE A 179 13.96 2.92 23.46
C ILE A 179 14.10 4.45 23.27
N ALA A 180 13.09 5.07 22.65
CA ALA A 180 13.17 6.48 22.27
C ALA A 180 13.01 7.41 23.49
N PRO A 181 13.90 8.41 23.67
CA PRO A 181 13.81 9.36 24.78
C PRO A 181 12.53 10.21 24.71
N GLN A 182 11.96 10.44 23.53
CA GLN A 182 10.71 11.18 23.37
C GLN A 182 9.52 10.54 24.13
N THR A 183 9.55 9.24 24.35
CA THR A 183 8.44 8.47 24.95
C THR A 183 8.77 7.83 26.29
N ASN A 184 10.06 7.74 26.64
CA ASN A 184 10.53 7.18 27.89
C ASN A 184 11.17 8.26 28.77
N GLN A 185 10.37 8.77 29.72
CA GLN A 185 10.75 9.76 30.72
C GLN A 185 10.98 9.11 32.10
N ARG A 186 11.30 7.81 32.14
CA ARG A 186 11.53 7.10 33.40
C ARG A 186 12.92 7.43 33.97
N THR A 187 13.00 7.43 35.29
CA THR A 187 14.24 7.65 36.06
C THR A 187 14.77 6.38 36.74
N ASP A 188 14.10 5.24 36.53
CA ASP A 188 14.52 3.94 37.05
C ASP A 188 15.39 3.16 36.05
N GLN A 189 15.69 1.90 36.36
CA GLN A 189 16.54 1.03 35.54
C GLN A 189 16.02 0.73 34.12
N TRP A 190 14.84 1.23 33.75
CA TRP A 190 14.24 1.11 32.41
C TRP A 190 14.21 2.44 31.64
N GLY A 191 14.78 3.52 32.18
CA GLY A 191 14.91 4.81 31.52
C GLY A 191 16.18 5.58 31.90
N GLY A 192 16.28 6.83 31.45
CA GLY A 192 17.51 7.62 31.56
C GLY A 192 18.52 7.22 30.50
N SER A 193 19.61 6.53 30.88
CA SER A 193 20.67 6.12 29.97
C SER A 193 20.18 5.20 28.85
N PHE A 194 20.86 5.21 27.69
CA PHE A 194 20.47 4.35 26.57
C PHE A 194 20.47 2.86 26.94
N ALA A 195 21.48 2.40 27.69
CA ALA A 195 21.56 1.04 28.24
C ALA A 195 20.31 0.64 29.04
N ASN A 196 19.74 1.57 29.83
CA ASN A 196 18.49 1.31 30.54
C ASN A 196 17.27 1.32 29.63
N ARG A 197 17.22 2.22 28.64
CA ARG A 197 16.12 2.33 27.66
C ARG A 197 16.00 1.09 26.77
N ILE A 198 17.11 0.49 26.36
CA ILE A 198 17.12 -0.75 25.56
C ILE A 198 16.89 -2.02 26.38
N ARG A 199 17.00 -1.95 27.71
CA ARG A 199 16.88 -3.13 28.61
C ARG A 199 15.58 -3.90 28.37
N PHE A 200 14.46 -3.20 28.15
CA PHE A 200 13.18 -3.85 27.87
C PHE A 200 13.22 -4.70 26.59
N ALA A 201 13.86 -4.21 25.53
CA ALA A 201 14.00 -4.92 24.27
C ALA A 201 14.91 -6.16 24.43
N VAL A 202 16.10 -5.94 25.03
CA VAL A 202 17.12 -6.98 25.24
C VAL A 202 16.59 -8.11 26.13
N GLU A 203 15.99 -7.79 27.27
CA GLU A 203 15.42 -8.79 28.17
C GLU A 203 14.23 -9.54 27.54
N THR A 204 13.46 -8.88 26.66
CA THR A 204 12.38 -9.54 25.91
C THR A 204 12.94 -10.59 24.94
N VAL A 205 13.99 -10.26 24.18
CA VAL A 205 14.63 -11.23 23.27
C VAL A 205 15.28 -12.36 24.05
N LYS A 206 16.02 -12.06 25.12
CA LYS A 206 16.68 -13.05 25.97
C LYS A 206 15.68 -14.02 26.59
N ALA A 207 14.62 -13.51 27.24
CA ALA A 207 13.59 -14.35 27.84
C ALA A 207 12.85 -15.19 26.78
N THR A 208 12.66 -14.64 25.58
CA THR A 208 12.08 -15.40 24.47
C THR A 208 13.00 -16.54 24.04
N ARG A 209 14.29 -16.26 23.79
CA ARG A 209 15.30 -17.27 23.42
C ARG A 209 15.41 -18.37 24.47
N GLU A 210 15.52 -18.02 25.74
CA GLU A 210 15.54 -18.98 26.85
C GLU A 210 14.30 -19.89 26.86
N LYS A 211 13.13 -19.36 26.50
CA LYS A 211 11.86 -20.10 26.54
C LYS A 211 11.66 -21.04 25.36
N VAL A 212 12.16 -20.70 24.18
CA VAL A 212 11.97 -21.48 22.94
C VAL A 212 13.16 -22.36 22.58
N GLY A 213 14.32 -22.16 23.20
CA GLY A 213 15.56 -22.89 22.88
C GLY A 213 16.29 -22.34 21.66
N PRO A 214 17.44 -22.95 21.27
CA PRO A 214 18.32 -22.41 20.24
C PRO A 214 17.79 -22.57 18.81
N ASN A 215 17.04 -23.63 18.52
CA ASN A 215 16.61 -24.00 17.16
C ASN A 215 15.21 -23.45 16.84
N PHE A 216 15.06 -22.14 16.94
CA PHE A 216 13.81 -21.43 16.66
C PHE A 216 14.14 -20.03 16.13
N ILE A 217 13.53 -19.64 15.01
CA ILE A 217 13.84 -18.34 14.40
C ILE A 217 13.29 -17.24 15.32
N ILE A 218 14.15 -16.31 15.73
CA ILE A 218 13.74 -15.07 16.38
C ILE A 218 14.14 -13.91 15.46
N ILE A 219 13.15 -13.27 14.86
CA ILE A 219 13.34 -12.02 14.12
C ILE A 219 13.12 -10.87 15.10
N PHE A 220 14.01 -9.90 15.13
CA PHE A 220 13.75 -8.63 15.81
C PHE A 220 13.59 -7.53 14.77
N ARG A 221 12.43 -6.87 14.74
CA ARG A 221 12.22 -5.73 13.84
C ARG A 221 12.73 -4.46 14.51
N LEU A 222 13.91 -4.02 14.11
CA LEU A 222 14.64 -2.89 14.68
C LEU A 222 14.22 -1.60 13.99
N SER A 223 13.86 -0.58 14.78
CA SER A 223 13.65 0.77 14.22
C SER A 223 15.00 1.34 13.84
N MET A 224 15.32 1.33 12.55
CA MET A 224 16.59 1.85 12.04
C MET A 224 16.47 3.28 11.56
N LEU A 225 15.26 3.84 11.48
CA LEU A 225 14.99 5.21 11.07
C LEU A 225 13.66 5.66 11.69
N ASP A 226 13.69 6.31 12.85
CA ASP A 226 12.47 6.65 13.62
C ASP A 226 11.60 7.73 12.94
N LEU A 227 12.20 8.69 12.21
CA LEU A 227 11.50 9.82 11.53
C LEU A 227 10.62 10.69 12.45
N VAL A 228 11.00 10.79 13.72
CA VAL A 228 10.39 11.68 14.71
C VAL A 228 11.46 12.42 15.49
N GLU A 229 11.13 13.63 15.92
CA GLU A 229 11.99 14.42 16.81
C GLU A 229 12.25 13.64 18.11
N GLY A 230 13.52 13.52 18.50
CA GLY A 230 13.88 12.73 19.68
C GLY A 230 13.81 11.21 19.46
N GLY A 231 13.83 10.75 18.20
CA GLY A 231 14.17 9.37 17.84
C GLY A 231 15.64 9.02 18.14
N SER A 232 16.05 7.81 17.79
CA SER A 232 17.37 7.25 18.06
C SER A 232 18.48 7.92 17.23
N SER A 233 19.70 8.03 17.77
CA SER A 233 20.89 8.35 16.95
C SER A 233 21.37 7.10 16.21
N TRP A 234 22.29 7.26 15.25
CA TRP A 234 22.84 6.11 14.54
C TRP A 234 23.62 5.17 15.46
N GLU A 235 24.40 5.71 16.38
CA GLU A 235 25.20 4.96 17.34
C GLU A 235 24.30 4.12 18.26
N GLU A 236 23.17 4.70 18.69
CA GLU A 236 22.14 3.99 19.45
C GLU A 236 21.54 2.83 18.64
N VAL A 237 21.23 3.03 17.35
CA VAL A 237 20.72 1.96 16.47
C VAL A 237 21.75 0.81 16.37
N VAL A 238 23.03 1.12 16.19
CA VAL A 238 24.11 0.12 16.11
C VAL A 238 24.30 -0.62 17.44
N GLU A 239 24.32 0.10 18.56
CA GLU A 239 24.46 -0.51 19.90
C GLU A 239 23.28 -1.44 20.21
N LEU A 240 22.04 -1.01 19.90
CA LEU A 240 20.86 -1.86 20.06
C LEU A 240 20.93 -3.11 19.16
N ALA A 241 21.33 -2.98 17.90
CA ALA A 241 21.46 -4.12 17.00
C ALA A 241 22.41 -5.19 17.56
N LYS A 242 23.58 -4.78 18.06
CA LYS A 242 24.56 -5.67 18.71
C LYS A 242 24.01 -6.30 19.99
N ALA A 243 23.30 -5.52 20.81
CA ALA A 243 22.69 -6.04 22.03
C ALA A 243 21.60 -7.08 21.75
N ILE A 244 20.83 -6.90 20.67
CA ILE A 244 19.78 -7.83 20.23
C ILE A 244 20.38 -9.10 19.63
N GLU A 245 21.46 -9.00 18.85
CA GLU A 245 22.25 -10.15 18.40
C GLU A 245 22.75 -10.96 19.61
N ALA A 246 23.40 -10.30 20.57
CA ALA A 246 23.91 -10.96 21.78
C ALA A 246 22.79 -11.58 22.64
N ALA A 247 21.58 -11.02 22.62
CA ALA A 247 20.42 -11.58 23.31
C ALA A 247 19.86 -12.85 22.64
N GLY A 248 20.31 -13.18 21.43
CA GLY A 248 19.98 -14.41 20.73
C GLY A 248 18.95 -14.27 19.60
N ALA A 249 18.79 -13.08 19.01
CA ALA A 249 18.06 -12.94 17.75
C ALA A 249 18.74 -13.74 16.62
N THR A 250 17.95 -14.32 15.73
CA THR A 250 18.44 -15.05 14.55
C THR A 250 18.60 -14.13 13.35
N ILE A 251 17.71 -13.14 13.20
CA ILE A 251 17.66 -12.21 12.07
C ILE A 251 17.23 -10.84 12.59
N ILE A 252 17.77 -9.75 12.04
CA ILE A 252 17.23 -8.40 12.26
C ILE A 252 16.48 -7.94 11.00
N ASN A 253 15.22 -7.56 11.18
CA ASN A 253 14.41 -6.94 10.15
C ASN A 253 14.37 -5.42 10.36
N THR A 254 14.25 -4.66 9.28
CA THR A 254 14.26 -3.19 9.32
C THR A 254 12.85 -2.64 9.57
N GLY A 255 12.73 -1.69 10.48
CA GLY A 255 11.56 -0.85 10.70
C GLY A 255 11.86 0.61 10.34
N ILE A 256 10.91 1.27 9.67
CA ILE A 256 11.06 2.63 9.14
C ILE A 256 9.86 3.50 9.54
N GLY A 257 10.17 4.60 10.23
CA GLY A 257 9.25 5.63 10.67
C GLY A 257 8.39 5.17 11.84
N TRP A 258 7.66 6.11 12.43
CA TRP A 258 6.59 5.87 13.40
C TRP A 258 5.23 6.16 12.78
N HIS A 259 4.14 5.65 13.36
CA HIS A 259 2.78 6.09 12.97
C HIS A 259 2.54 7.59 13.22
N GLU A 260 3.32 8.21 14.11
CA GLU A 260 3.31 9.64 14.36
C GLU A 260 4.14 10.46 13.35
N ALA A 261 5.04 9.82 12.60
CA ALA A 261 5.90 10.51 11.66
C ALA A 261 5.05 11.21 10.59
N ARG A 262 5.45 12.44 10.27
CA ARG A 262 4.82 13.24 9.20
C ARG A 262 5.59 13.12 7.89
N ILE A 263 6.25 11.99 7.69
CA ILE A 263 7.01 11.62 6.50
C ILE A 263 6.41 10.32 5.94
N PRO A 264 6.03 10.26 4.66
CA PRO A 264 5.46 9.06 4.09
C PRO A 264 6.54 7.98 3.94
N THR A 265 6.26 6.75 4.40
CA THR A 265 7.26 5.66 4.35
C THR A 265 6.91 4.56 3.36
N ILE A 266 5.66 4.52 2.89
CA ILE A 266 5.16 3.39 2.10
C ILE A 266 4.25 3.78 0.92
N ALA A 267 3.72 5.00 0.85
CA ALA A 267 2.77 5.43 -0.19
C ALA A 267 3.40 5.54 -1.59
N THR A 268 2.60 5.67 -2.65
CA THR A 268 3.06 5.67 -4.06
C THR A 268 4.12 6.73 -4.41
N MET A 269 4.15 7.87 -3.74
CA MET A 269 5.19 8.90 -3.94
C MET A 269 6.55 8.60 -3.27
N VAL A 270 6.63 7.55 -2.45
CA VAL A 270 7.90 7.12 -1.84
C VAL A 270 8.71 6.35 -2.88
N PRO A 271 9.92 6.74 -3.28
CA PRO A 271 10.66 6.03 -4.33
C PRO A 271 10.83 4.52 -4.05
N ARG A 272 10.99 3.72 -5.11
CA ARG A 272 11.33 2.29 -4.95
C ARG A 272 12.65 2.17 -4.17
N ALA A 273 12.70 1.22 -3.24
CA ALA A 273 13.87 0.97 -2.37
C ALA A 273 14.37 2.19 -1.55
N ALA A 274 13.51 3.19 -1.29
CA ALA A 274 13.87 4.48 -0.68
C ALA A 274 14.71 4.44 0.60
N PHE A 275 14.56 3.37 1.39
CA PHE A 275 15.19 3.25 2.70
C PHE A 275 16.26 2.16 2.76
N THR A 276 16.61 1.52 1.64
CA THR A 276 17.56 0.39 1.64
C THR A 276 18.96 0.79 2.11
N TRP A 277 19.34 2.05 1.92
CA TRP A 277 20.58 2.62 2.41
C TRP A 277 20.74 2.52 3.94
N VAL A 278 19.64 2.55 4.71
CA VAL A 278 19.72 2.51 6.18
C VAL A 278 20.16 1.13 6.66
N THR A 279 19.61 0.08 6.05
CA THR A 279 20.01 -1.30 6.31
C THR A 279 21.44 -1.54 5.87
N LYS A 280 21.82 -1.00 4.69
CA LYS A 280 23.19 -1.07 4.17
C LYS A 280 24.19 -0.49 5.17
N ARG A 281 23.86 0.63 5.81
CA ARG A 281 24.71 1.29 6.81
C ARG A 281 24.97 0.40 8.03
N LEU A 282 24.06 -0.51 8.38
CA LEU A 282 24.22 -1.46 9.49
C LEU A 282 25.02 -2.72 9.11
N LYS A 283 25.23 -3.00 7.81
CA LYS A 283 25.99 -4.16 7.36
C LYS A 283 27.40 -4.18 7.95
N GLY A 284 27.82 -5.34 8.43
CA GLY A 284 29.12 -5.53 9.08
C GLY A 284 29.16 -5.16 10.57
N ALA A 285 28.17 -4.45 11.10
CA ALA A 285 28.09 -4.15 12.53
C ALA A 285 27.60 -5.34 13.39
N VAL A 286 26.86 -6.27 12.77
CA VAL A 286 26.36 -7.53 13.34
C VAL A 286 26.67 -8.68 12.36
N LYS A 287 26.71 -9.91 12.87
CA LYS A 287 26.97 -11.13 12.09
C LYS A 287 25.70 -11.82 11.62
N ILE A 288 24.59 -11.65 12.34
CA ILE A 288 23.30 -12.20 11.93
C ILE A 288 22.75 -11.51 10.67
N PRO A 289 21.96 -12.23 9.83
CA PRO A 289 21.40 -11.66 8.60
C PRO A 289 20.53 -10.42 8.84
N LEU A 290 20.61 -9.48 7.90
CA LEU A 290 19.77 -8.27 7.88
C LEU A 290 18.73 -8.34 6.76
N ILE A 291 17.49 -7.92 7.08
CA ILE A 291 16.40 -7.76 6.11
C ILE A 291 16.13 -6.28 5.90
N THR A 292 16.14 -5.81 4.65
CA THR A 292 15.68 -4.47 4.29
C THR A 292 14.24 -4.49 3.79
N THR A 293 13.53 -3.35 3.89
CA THR A 293 12.10 -3.27 3.55
C THR A 293 11.73 -1.95 2.89
N ASN A 294 10.42 -1.77 2.67
CA ASN A 294 9.72 -0.63 2.10
C ASN A 294 9.99 -0.39 0.60
N ARG A 295 8.88 -0.34 -0.15
CA ARG A 295 8.84 -0.03 -1.60
C ARG A 295 9.80 -0.87 -2.47
N ILE A 296 9.98 -2.13 -2.09
CA ILE A 296 10.55 -3.18 -2.95
C ILE A 296 9.36 -3.96 -3.50
N ASN A 297 9.09 -3.86 -4.80
CA ASN A 297 7.84 -4.37 -5.40
C ASN A 297 8.02 -5.06 -6.76
N THR A 298 9.22 -5.14 -7.30
CA THR A 298 9.53 -5.97 -8.48
C THR A 298 10.78 -6.83 -8.22
N PRO A 299 10.93 -7.99 -8.91
CA PRO A 299 12.09 -8.85 -8.74
C PRO A 299 13.41 -8.16 -9.06
N GLU A 300 13.44 -7.27 -10.05
CA GLU A 300 14.63 -6.51 -10.46
C GLU A 300 15.11 -5.60 -9.33
N VAL A 301 14.20 -4.85 -8.69
CA VAL A 301 14.56 -4.00 -7.55
C VAL A 301 15.04 -4.85 -6.36
N ALA A 302 14.39 -6.00 -6.12
CA ALA A 302 14.80 -6.91 -5.07
C ALA A 302 16.20 -7.49 -5.32
N GLU A 303 16.48 -7.88 -6.56
CA GLU A 303 17.77 -8.38 -7.03
C GLU A 303 18.86 -7.33 -6.88
N ASP A 304 18.66 -6.12 -7.39
CA ASP A 304 19.63 -5.02 -7.32
C ASP A 304 19.99 -4.67 -5.87
N VAL A 305 19.00 -4.67 -4.97
CA VAL A 305 19.19 -4.42 -3.54
C VAL A 305 20.07 -5.49 -2.89
N LEU A 306 19.89 -6.76 -3.27
CA LEU A 306 20.68 -7.87 -2.74
C LEU A 306 22.08 -7.91 -3.37
N ALA A 307 22.18 -7.77 -4.69
CA ALA A 307 23.42 -7.75 -5.46
C ALA A 307 24.36 -6.61 -5.01
N SER A 308 23.80 -5.45 -4.68
CA SER A 308 24.55 -4.29 -4.16
C SER A 308 24.97 -4.40 -2.68
N GLY A 309 24.65 -5.53 -2.04
CA GLY A 309 25.03 -5.83 -0.66
C GLY A 309 24.28 -5.01 0.39
N CYS A 310 23.13 -4.40 0.06
CA CYS A 310 22.36 -3.59 1.01
C CYS A 310 21.81 -4.41 2.18
N ALA A 311 21.46 -5.67 1.93
CA ALA A 311 20.88 -6.58 2.91
C ALA A 311 21.13 -8.05 2.51
N ASP A 312 20.85 -8.98 3.41
CA ASP A 312 20.91 -10.43 3.14
C ASP A 312 19.57 -10.99 2.65
N MET A 313 18.48 -10.27 2.93
CA MET A 313 17.11 -10.55 2.50
C MET A 313 16.33 -9.26 2.22
N VAL A 314 15.25 -9.40 1.46
CA VAL A 314 14.26 -8.32 1.25
C VAL A 314 12.91 -8.70 1.86
N SER A 315 12.30 -7.75 2.55
CA SER A 315 10.94 -7.85 3.06
C SER A 315 9.97 -7.17 2.11
N MET A 316 9.03 -7.95 1.59
CA MET A 316 7.93 -7.50 0.76
C MET A 316 6.62 -7.84 1.47
N ALA A 317 5.83 -6.86 1.85
CA ALA A 317 4.51 -7.10 2.44
C ALA A 317 3.43 -7.05 1.36
N ARG A 318 3.07 -5.83 0.94
CA ARG A 318 2.01 -5.56 -0.04
C ARG A 318 2.22 -6.23 -1.41
N PRO A 319 3.44 -6.46 -1.93
CA PRO A 319 3.63 -7.26 -3.13
C PRO A 319 2.98 -8.66 -3.05
N PHE A 320 3.00 -9.34 -1.90
CA PHE A 320 2.32 -10.64 -1.73
C PHE A 320 0.79 -10.55 -1.59
N LEU A 321 0.23 -9.36 -1.30
CA LEU A 321 -1.20 -9.12 -1.47
C LEU A 321 -1.53 -8.98 -2.96
N ALA A 322 -0.68 -8.29 -3.71
CA ALA A 322 -0.89 -8.06 -5.14
C ALA A 322 -0.69 -9.33 -5.97
N ASP A 323 0.34 -10.12 -5.68
CA ASP A 323 0.63 -11.36 -6.40
C ASP A 323 1.16 -12.45 -5.44
N PRO A 324 0.42 -13.54 -5.19
CA PRO A 324 0.93 -14.64 -4.38
C PRO A 324 2.07 -15.42 -5.05
N ASP A 325 2.14 -15.42 -6.39
CA ASP A 325 3.10 -16.20 -7.19
C ASP A 325 4.36 -15.42 -7.56
N PHE A 326 4.58 -14.26 -6.92
CA PHE A 326 5.69 -13.34 -7.22
C PHE A 326 7.04 -14.05 -7.39
N VAL A 327 7.40 -14.93 -6.45
CA VAL A 327 8.72 -15.56 -6.43
C VAL A 327 8.83 -16.64 -7.48
N ASN A 328 7.81 -17.48 -7.65
CA ASN A 328 7.80 -18.51 -8.70
C ASN A 328 7.81 -17.90 -10.11
N LYS A 329 7.09 -16.79 -10.31
CA LYS A 329 7.14 -16.04 -11.58
C LYS A 329 8.52 -15.46 -11.84
N ALA A 330 9.17 -14.88 -10.83
CA ALA A 330 10.56 -14.44 -10.93
C ALA A 330 11.50 -15.61 -11.29
N ALA A 331 11.39 -16.75 -10.59
CA ALA A 331 12.18 -17.95 -10.84
C ALA A 331 12.01 -18.51 -12.26
N ALA A 332 10.82 -18.41 -12.81
CA ALA A 332 10.48 -18.87 -14.16
C ALA A 332 10.82 -17.84 -15.27
N ASN A 333 11.46 -16.72 -14.94
CA ASN A 333 11.70 -15.60 -15.86
C ASN A 333 10.41 -15.00 -16.46
N ARG A 334 9.36 -14.89 -15.64
CA ARG A 334 8.03 -14.36 -15.99
C ARG A 334 7.68 -13.13 -15.14
N ALA A 335 8.66 -12.25 -14.93
CA ALA A 335 8.47 -11.02 -14.15
C ALA A 335 7.45 -10.07 -14.80
N ASP A 336 7.33 -10.12 -16.12
CA ASP A 336 6.32 -9.45 -16.93
C ASP A 336 4.88 -9.95 -16.69
N GLU A 337 4.69 -11.06 -15.97
CA GLU A 337 3.39 -11.57 -15.52
C GLU A 337 3.06 -11.21 -14.06
N ILE A 338 3.96 -10.53 -13.34
CA ILE A 338 3.74 -10.19 -11.93
C ILE A 338 2.70 -9.08 -11.82
N ASN A 339 1.72 -9.25 -10.94
CA ASN A 339 0.76 -8.22 -10.60
C ASN A 339 1.35 -7.25 -9.57
N THR A 340 2.09 -6.25 -10.03
CA THR A 340 2.92 -5.39 -9.21
C THR A 340 2.10 -4.56 -8.21
N CYS A 341 2.55 -4.50 -6.95
CA CYS A 341 1.97 -3.58 -5.98
C CYS A 341 2.31 -2.13 -6.33
N ILE A 342 1.28 -1.33 -6.62
CA ILE A 342 1.40 0.11 -6.94
C ILE A 342 1.39 1.05 -5.71
N ALA A 343 1.57 0.49 -4.51
CA ALA A 343 1.64 1.24 -3.25
C ALA A 343 0.45 2.20 -2.95
N CYS A 344 -0.72 1.96 -3.55
CA CYS A 344 -1.88 2.85 -3.46
C CYS A 344 -2.49 2.95 -2.05
N ASN A 345 -2.23 1.94 -1.19
CA ASN A 345 -2.80 1.76 0.15
C ASN A 345 -4.33 1.62 0.25
N GLN A 346 -5.07 1.81 -0.85
CA GLN A 346 -6.54 1.99 -0.82
C GLN A 346 -7.32 0.76 -0.32
N ALA A 347 -6.91 -0.44 -0.72
CA ALA A 347 -7.60 -1.68 -0.37
C ALA A 347 -6.94 -2.42 0.81
N CYS A 348 -5.68 -2.09 1.12
CA CYS A 348 -4.95 -2.71 2.22
C CYS A 348 -4.99 -1.81 3.47
N LEU A 349 -4.05 -0.87 3.61
CA LEU A 349 -3.97 -0.04 4.80
C LEU A 349 -5.24 0.79 5.04
N ASP A 350 -5.79 1.45 4.02
CA ASP A 350 -6.99 2.27 4.20
C ASP A 350 -8.19 1.44 4.70
N HIS A 351 -8.30 0.17 4.32
CA HIS A 351 -9.33 -0.74 4.82
C HIS A 351 -9.10 -1.09 6.29
N ILE A 352 -7.93 -1.60 6.66
CA ILE A 352 -7.68 -2.03 8.03
C ILE A 352 -7.76 -0.86 9.02
N PHE A 353 -7.28 0.33 8.64
CA PHE A 353 -7.44 1.54 9.45
C PHE A 353 -8.89 2.01 9.55
N LYS A 354 -9.79 1.58 8.65
CA LYS A 354 -11.25 1.80 8.72
C LYS A 354 -11.99 0.63 9.37
N GLY A 355 -11.28 -0.36 9.94
CA GLY A 355 -11.90 -1.56 10.53
C GLY A 355 -12.55 -2.47 9.50
N LYS A 356 -12.08 -2.44 8.24
CA LYS A 356 -12.51 -3.33 7.17
C LYS A 356 -11.42 -4.36 6.91
N LEU A 357 -11.83 -5.52 6.41
CA LEU A 357 -10.89 -6.54 5.96
C LEU A 357 -9.99 -6.01 4.83
N THR A 358 -8.70 -6.29 4.96
CA THR A 358 -7.69 -6.01 3.93
C THR A 358 -8.02 -6.71 2.62
N SER A 359 -7.69 -6.08 1.51
CA SER A 359 -7.70 -6.63 0.16
C SER A 359 -6.58 -5.96 -0.66
N CYS A 360 -6.58 -6.12 -1.98
CA CYS A 360 -5.67 -5.41 -2.89
C CYS A 360 -6.44 -4.79 -4.05
N LEU A 361 -6.05 -3.58 -4.46
CA LEU A 361 -6.68 -2.88 -5.58
C LEU A 361 -6.54 -3.66 -6.89
N VAL A 362 -5.34 -4.20 -7.13
CA VAL A 362 -5.02 -4.95 -8.36
C VAL A 362 -5.32 -6.44 -8.24
N ASN A 363 -5.59 -6.93 -7.02
CA ASN A 363 -5.95 -8.32 -6.75
C ASN A 363 -7.10 -8.41 -5.72
N PRO A 364 -8.35 -8.39 -6.18
CA PRO A 364 -9.51 -8.48 -5.30
C PRO A 364 -9.61 -9.79 -4.50
N ARG A 365 -8.92 -10.87 -4.94
CA ARG A 365 -8.88 -12.16 -4.22
C ARG A 365 -8.05 -12.09 -2.94
N ALA A 366 -7.18 -11.10 -2.77
CA ALA A 366 -6.32 -11.01 -1.60
C ALA A 366 -7.14 -10.99 -0.30
N CYS A 367 -6.84 -11.93 0.62
CA CYS A 367 -7.57 -12.20 1.86
C CYS A 367 -9.01 -12.71 1.66
N HIS A 368 -9.39 -13.05 0.43
CA HIS A 368 -10.71 -13.55 0.03
C HIS A 368 -10.58 -14.84 -0.79
N GLU A 369 -9.45 -15.55 -0.68
CA GLU A 369 -9.10 -16.72 -1.50
C GLU A 369 -10.15 -17.83 -1.40
N THR A 370 -10.78 -17.99 -0.23
CA THR A 370 -11.82 -19.00 0.02
C THR A 370 -13.22 -18.57 -0.42
N VAL A 371 -13.43 -17.28 -0.68
CA VAL A 371 -14.74 -16.67 -1.00
C VAL A 371 -14.82 -16.34 -2.49
N LEU A 372 -13.81 -15.67 -3.02
CA LEU A 372 -13.69 -15.34 -4.44
C LEU A 372 -12.84 -16.42 -5.15
N LYS A 373 -13.52 -17.49 -5.56
CA LYS A 373 -12.93 -18.60 -6.32
C LYS A 373 -13.11 -18.37 -7.82
N ILE A 374 -12.02 -18.44 -8.57
CA ILE A 374 -12.04 -18.38 -10.04
C ILE A 374 -11.92 -19.81 -10.57
N ALA A 375 -13.03 -20.56 -10.50
CA ALA A 375 -13.10 -21.92 -11.03
C ALA A 375 -13.34 -21.91 -12.54
N LYS A 376 -12.98 -23.00 -13.26
CA LYS A 376 -13.36 -23.16 -14.66
C LYS A 376 -14.88 -23.12 -14.81
N ALA A 377 -15.36 -22.49 -15.88
CA ALA A 377 -16.79 -22.43 -16.19
C ALA A 377 -17.28 -23.79 -16.66
N GLU A 378 -18.41 -24.26 -16.13
CA GLU A 378 -19.06 -25.50 -16.58
C GLU A 378 -19.59 -25.37 -18.01
N PHE A 379 -20.10 -24.17 -18.35
CA PHE A 379 -20.63 -23.83 -19.66
C PHE A 379 -19.91 -22.58 -20.19
N PRO A 380 -18.79 -22.75 -20.92
CA PRO A 380 -18.11 -21.65 -21.59
C PRO A 380 -19.07 -20.86 -22.49
N LYS A 381 -18.88 -19.54 -22.53
CA LYS A 381 -19.71 -18.57 -23.27
C LYS A 381 -18.82 -17.72 -24.17
N LYS A 382 -19.40 -17.15 -25.22
CA LYS A 382 -18.81 -16.09 -26.03
C LYS A 382 -19.18 -14.73 -25.41
N VAL A 383 -18.20 -14.03 -24.87
CA VAL A 383 -18.40 -12.79 -24.09
C VAL A 383 -17.73 -11.60 -24.78
N ALA A 384 -18.49 -10.55 -25.04
CA ALA A 384 -17.94 -9.26 -25.43
C ALA A 384 -17.72 -8.38 -24.21
N VAL A 385 -16.53 -7.80 -24.07
CA VAL A 385 -16.23 -6.78 -23.06
C VAL A 385 -15.93 -5.47 -23.77
N VAL A 386 -16.72 -4.42 -23.51
CA VAL A 386 -16.59 -3.12 -24.20
C VAL A 386 -15.92 -2.10 -23.29
N GLY A 387 -14.66 -1.78 -23.59
CA GLY A 387 -13.81 -0.84 -22.86
C GLY A 387 -12.65 -1.53 -22.14
N ALA A 388 -11.42 -1.36 -22.60
CA ALA A 388 -10.19 -1.86 -22.00
C ALA A 388 -9.66 -0.95 -20.88
N GLY A 389 -10.55 -0.34 -20.10
CA GLY A 389 -10.22 0.25 -18.82
C GLY A 389 -9.98 -0.81 -17.73
N PRO A 390 -9.61 -0.42 -16.50
CA PRO A 390 -9.31 -1.37 -15.41
C PRO A 390 -10.44 -2.36 -15.12
N ALA A 391 -11.72 -1.94 -15.22
CA ALA A 391 -12.85 -2.85 -15.04
C ALA A 391 -12.93 -3.91 -16.15
N GLY A 392 -12.83 -3.48 -17.42
CA GLY A 392 -12.94 -4.38 -18.57
C GLY A 392 -11.76 -5.33 -18.68
N MET A 393 -10.53 -4.85 -18.47
CA MET A 393 -9.35 -5.73 -18.45
C MET A 393 -9.45 -6.80 -17.35
N ALA A 394 -9.85 -6.41 -16.13
CA ALA A 394 -10.04 -7.36 -15.03
C ALA A 394 -11.13 -8.40 -15.35
N CYS A 395 -12.27 -7.98 -15.90
CA CYS A 395 -13.33 -8.88 -16.32
C CYS A 395 -12.86 -9.82 -17.43
N ALA A 396 -12.29 -9.28 -18.51
CA ALA A 396 -11.89 -10.04 -19.69
C ALA A 396 -10.86 -11.12 -19.35
N THR A 397 -9.77 -10.76 -18.66
CA THR A 397 -8.70 -11.73 -18.34
C THR A 397 -9.14 -12.77 -17.31
N THR A 398 -10.10 -12.43 -16.43
CA THR A 398 -10.63 -13.39 -15.44
C THR A 398 -11.65 -14.33 -16.10
N ALA A 399 -12.51 -13.82 -16.99
CA ALA A 399 -13.46 -14.66 -17.72
C ALA A 399 -12.74 -15.62 -18.67
N ALA A 400 -11.69 -15.16 -19.35
CA ALA A 400 -10.83 -16.02 -20.17
C ALA A 400 -10.11 -17.09 -19.32
N GLU A 401 -9.62 -16.75 -18.12
CA GLU A 401 -9.03 -17.73 -17.19
C GLU A 401 -10.03 -18.85 -16.82
N ARG A 402 -11.33 -18.53 -16.70
CA ARG A 402 -12.40 -19.51 -16.49
C ARG A 402 -12.71 -20.37 -17.72
N GLY A 403 -12.28 -19.95 -18.91
CA GLY A 403 -12.46 -20.68 -20.17
C GLY A 403 -13.50 -20.08 -21.13
N HIS A 404 -14.05 -18.89 -20.85
CA HIS A 404 -14.93 -18.20 -21.80
C HIS A 404 -14.13 -17.72 -23.02
N ALA A 405 -14.77 -17.69 -24.19
CA ALA A 405 -14.22 -17.05 -25.38
C ALA A 405 -14.50 -15.55 -25.30
N VAL A 406 -13.46 -14.75 -25.03
CA VAL A 406 -13.62 -13.32 -24.72
C VAL A 406 -13.05 -12.46 -25.83
N THR A 407 -13.85 -11.51 -26.32
CA THR A 407 -13.38 -10.41 -27.17
C THR A 407 -13.44 -9.10 -26.38
N LEU A 408 -12.30 -8.45 -26.19
CA LEU A 408 -12.17 -7.16 -25.50
C LEU A 408 -11.99 -6.04 -26.51
N PHE A 409 -12.94 -5.11 -26.54
CA PHE A 409 -12.94 -3.97 -27.44
C PHE A 409 -12.47 -2.70 -26.73
N ASP A 410 -11.74 -1.83 -27.42
CA ASP A 410 -11.54 -0.44 -27.02
C ASP A 410 -11.50 0.47 -28.24
N ALA A 411 -12.02 1.69 -28.08
CA ALA A 411 -11.98 2.71 -29.13
C ALA A 411 -10.58 3.34 -29.28
N ALA A 412 -9.77 3.31 -28.22
CA ALA A 412 -8.41 3.81 -28.23
C ALA A 412 -7.43 2.84 -28.92
N ASP A 413 -6.26 3.35 -29.27
CA ASP A 413 -5.14 2.61 -29.86
C ASP A 413 -4.37 1.75 -28.86
N ARG A 414 -4.76 1.76 -27.59
CA ARG A 414 -4.09 1.07 -26.48
C ARG A 414 -5.05 0.79 -25.33
N ILE A 415 -4.74 -0.23 -24.54
CA ILE A 415 -5.47 -0.54 -23.31
C ILE A 415 -5.20 0.50 -22.20
N GLY A 416 -6.06 0.52 -21.19
CA GLY A 416 -5.80 1.16 -19.90
C GLY A 416 -6.82 2.20 -19.47
N GLY A 417 -7.58 2.78 -20.41
CA GLY A 417 -8.54 3.84 -20.12
C GLY A 417 -7.93 4.93 -19.21
N GLN A 418 -8.60 5.26 -18.11
CA GLN A 418 -8.13 6.31 -17.18
C GLN A 418 -6.79 6.01 -16.49
N PHE A 419 -6.27 4.78 -16.51
CA PHE A 419 -4.91 4.51 -16.01
C PHE A 419 -3.83 5.18 -16.88
N ASN A 420 -4.09 5.40 -18.18
CA ASN A 420 -3.19 6.18 -19.04
C ASN A 420 -3.10 7.66 -18.64
N ILE A 421 -4.10 8.15 -17.90
CA ILE A 421 -4.10 9.49 -17.31
C ILE A 421 -3.42 9.44 -15.94
N ALA A 422 -3.82 8.49 -15.09
CA ALA A 422 -3.32 8.38 -13.72
C ALA A 422 -1.79 8.19 -13.66
N LYS A 423 -1.21 7.43 -14.62
CA LYS A 423 0.24 7.15 -14.67
C LYS A 423 1.11 8.36 -15.04
N LYS A 424 0.50 9.45 -15.53
CA LYS A 424 1.20 10.70 -15.86
C LYS A 424 1.30 11.66 -14.67
N ILE A 425 0.61 11.35 -13.57
CA ILE A 425 0.65 12.16 -12.36
C ILE A 425 1.96 11.83 -11.61
N PRO A 426 2.76 12.84 -11.22
CA PRO A 426 3.99 12.62 -10.46
C PRO A 426 3.73 11.79 -9.18
N GLY A 427 4.57 10.78 -8.95
CA GLY A 427 4.43 9.82 -7.86
C GLY A 427 3.34 8.75 -8.09
N LYS A 428 2.92 8.52 -9.34
CA LYS A 428 1.99 7.44 -9.77
C LYS A 428 2.49 6.64 -10.97
N GLU A 429 3.78 6.66 -11.22
CA GLU A 429 4.43 5.99 -12.36
C GLU A 429 4.22 4.47 -12.32
N ASP A 430 4.09 3.90 -11.11
CA ASP A 430 3.79 2.47 -10.88
C ASP A 430 2.47 2.01 -11.53
N PHE A 431 1.57 2.91 -11.94
CA PHE A 431 0.39 2.51 -12.74
C PHE A 431 0.78 1.93 -14.12
N ASN A 432 1.97 2.25 -14.66
CA ASN A 432 2.50 1.57 -15.84
C ASN A 432 2.64 0.06 -15.61
N GLU A 433 2.99 -0.37 -14.41
CA GLU A 433 3.09 -1.80 -14.07
C GLU A 433 1.77 -2.53 -14.18
N THR A 434 0.68 -1.88 -13.78
CA THR A 434 -0.65 -2.52 -13.87
C THR A 434 -1.08 -2.67 -15.33
N LEU A 435 -0.71 -1.72 -16.18
CA LEU A 435 -0.97 -1.81 -17.63
C LEU A 435 -0.11 -2.89 -18.28
N ARG A 436 1.17 -2.98 -17.92
CA ARG A 436 2.06 -4.06 -18.37
C ARG A 436 1.52 -5.43 -17.94
N TYR A 437 1.02 -5.55 -16.71
CA TYR A 437 0.37 -6.77 -16.20
C TYR A 437 -0.86 -7.15 -17.01
N PHE A 438 -1.80 -6.24 -17.20
CA PHE A 438 -3.00 -6.56 -17.98
C PHE A 438 -2.70 -6.82 -19.46
N GLY A 439 -1.73 -6.12 -20.04
CA GLY A 439 -1.23 -6.41 -21.39
C GLY A 439 -0.76 -7.85 -21.51
N LYS A 440 0.11 -8.29 -20.59
CA LYS A 440 0.60 -9.68 -20.59
C LYS A 440 -0.49 -10.70 -20.27
N ARG A 441 -1.44 -10.36 -19.38
CA ARG A 441 -2.59 -11.22 -19.08
C ARG A 441 -3.52 -11.40 -20.26
N ILE A 442 -3.80 -10.35 -21.02
CA ILE A 442 -4.63 -10.43 -22.24
C ILE A 442 -3.98 -11.41 -23.23
N GLU A 443 -2.68 -11.27 -23.47
CA GLU A 443 -1.89 -12.19 -24.31
C GLU A 443 -1.96 -13.64 -23.79
N THR A 444 -1.62 -13.85 -22.52
CA THR A 444 -1.47 -15.20 -21.93
C THR A 444 -2.80 -15.90 -21.65
N SER A 445 -3.91 -15.17 -21.49
CA SER A 445 -5.24 -15.75 -21.34
C SER A 445 -5.96 -16.00 -22.67
N GLY A 446 -5.39 -15.58 -23.80
CA GLY A 446 -6.01 -15.75 -25.12
C GLY A 446 -7.23 -14.85 -25.36
N VAL A 447 -7.29 -13.68 -24.69
CA VAL A 447 -8.36 -12.70 -24.94
C VAL A 447 -8.14 -12.10 -26.33
N GLU A 448 -9.17 -12.11 -27.17
CA GLU A 448 -9.12 -11.43 -28.47
C GLU A 448 -9.24 -9.91 -28.24
N LEU A 449 -8.13 -9.18 -28.38
CA LEU A 449 -8.10 -7.74 -28.19
C LEU A 449 -8.36 -6.99 -29.51
N ARG A 450 -9.36 -6.11 -29.53
CA ARG A 450 -9.71 -5.25 -30.67
C ARG A 450 -9.65 -3.78 -30.27
N LEU A 451 -8.49 -3.17 -30.49
CA LEU A 451 -8.24 -1.74 -30.31
C LEU A 451 -8.72 -0.96 -31.55
N ASN A 452 -8.73 0.37 -31.47
CA ASN A 452 -9.23 1.26 -32.52
C ASN A 452 -10.65 0.91 -33.01
N THR A 453 -11.45 0.27 -32.15
CA THR A 453 -12.76 -0.26 -32.50
C THR A 453 -13.81 0.40 -31.63
N LYS A 454 -14.44 1.45 -32.16
CA LYS A 454 -15.59 2.08 -31.51
C LYS A 454 -16.81 1.19 -31.72
N VAL A 455 -17.23 0.51 -30.66
CA VAL A 455 -18.36 -0.42 -30.68
C VAL A 455 -19.70 0.33 -30.75
N ASP A 456 -20.61 -0.16 -31.59
CA ASP A 456 -22.03 0.20 -31.63
C ASP A 456 -22.93 -1.04 -31.38
N GLY A 457 -24.25 -0.84 -31.37
CA GLY A 457 -25.21 -1.91 -31.12
C GLY A 457 -25.25 -2.94 -32.26
N GLU A 458 -25.01 -2.53 -33.50
CA GLU A 458 -25.04 -3.41 -34.67
C GLU A 458 -23.87 -4.41 -34.63
N LEU A 459 -22.65 -3.94 -34.36
CA LEU A 459 -21.46 -4.78 -34.25
C LEU A 459 -21.64 -5.88 -33.19
N LEU A 460 -22.22 -5.54 -32.03
CA LEU A 460 -22.45 -6.49 -30.94
C LEU A 460 -23.57 -7.47 -31.27
N THR A 461 -24.63 -7.02 -31.94
CA THR A 461 -25.76 -7.88 -32.34
C THR A 461 -25.33 -8.87 -33.43
N ALA A 462 -24.57 -8.40 -34.43
CA ALA A 462 -24.02 -9.27 -35.48
C ALA A 462 -22.93 -10.22 -34.94
N GLY A 463 -22.27 -9.87 -33.84
CA GLY A 463 -21.19 -10.64 -33.25
C GLY A 463 -21.62 -11.96 -32.59
N GLY A 464 -22.91 -12.19 -32.36
CA GLY A 464 -23.45 -13.43 -31.78
C GLY A 464 -22.88 -13.76 -30.40
N PHE A 465 -22.72 -12.74 -29.53
CA PHE A 465 -22.22 -12.91 -28.17
C PHE A 465 -23.34 -13.40 -27.24
N ASP A 466 -23.03 -14.35 -26.37
CA ASP A 466 -23.97 -14.85 -25.35
C ASP A 466 -24.19 -13.82 -24.23
N HIS A 467 -23.18 -12.97 -23.99
CA HIS A 467 -23.23 -11.94 -22.95
C HIS A 467 -22.36 -10.75 -23.32
N VAL A 468 -22.84 -9.53 -23.03
CA VAL A 468 -22.08 -8.29 -23.20
C VAL A 468 -21.82 -7.63 -21.85
N VAL A 469 -20.54 -7.36 -21.57
CA VAL A 469 -20.11 -6.59 -20.39
C VAL A 469 -19.69 -5.19 -20.83
N LEU A 470 -20.46 -4.19 -20.43
CA LEU A 470 -20.19 -2.79 -20.70
C LEU A 470 -19.29 -2.20 -19.61
N ALA A 471 -18.03 -1.93 -19.99
CA ALA A 471 -16.98 -1.32 -19.18
C ALA A 471 -16.53 0.04 -19.79
N THR A 472 -17.47 0.74 -20.43
CA THR A 472 -17.32 1.95 -21.28
C THR A 472 -16.81 3.20 -20.56
N GLY A 473 -16.62 3.14 -19.25
CA GLY A 473 -16.02 4.21 -18.46
C GLY A 473 -16.97 5.37 -18.19
N ILE A 474 -16.44 6.58 -18.27
CA ILE A 474 -17.12 7.82 -17.84
C ILE A 474 -16.90 8.95 -18.85
N THR A 475 -17.68 10.02 -18.69
CA THR A 475 -17.37 11.36 -19.23
C THR A 475 -17.04 12.32 -18.08
N PRO A 476 -16.11 13.27 -18.26
CA PRO A 476 -15.94 14.39 -17.33
C PRO A 476 -17.26 15.16 -17.16
N ARG A 477 -17.66 15.43 -15.92
CA ARG A 477 -18.84 16.24 -15.64
C ARG A 477 -18.54 17.70 -15.97
N LYS A 478 -19.42 18.32 -16.73
CA LYS A 478 -19.40 19.75 -17.02
C LYS A 478 -20.35 20.50 -16.07
N PRO A 479 -19.87 21.37 -15.19
CA PRO A 479 -20.74 22.15 -14.32
C PRO A 479 -21.42 23.28 -15.11
N ALA A 480 -22.67 23.58 -14.78
CA ALA A 480 -23.40 24.72 -15.34
C ALA A 480 -22.92 26.03 -14.69
N ILE A 481 -21.81 26.58 -15.20
CA ILE A 481 -21.25 27.87 -14.77
C ILE A 481 -21.38 28.85 -15.94
N PRO A 482 -22.00 30.03 -15.76
CA PRO A 482 -22.06 31.05 -16.82
C PRO A 482 -20.66 31.36 -17.38
N GLY A 483 -20.54 31.43 -18.70
CA GLY A 483 -19.26 31.70 -19.39
C GLY A 483 -18.36 30.47 -19.63
N ILE A 484 -18.71 29.29 -19.13
CA ILE A 484 -17.89 28.07 -19.33
C ILE A 484 -17.84 27.61 -20.80
N ASP A 485 -18.85 27.99 -21.59
CA ASP A 485 -19.06 27.59 -22.99
C ASP A 485 -18.91 28.72 -23.99
N ASP A 486 -18.63 29.92 -23.51
CA ASP A 486 -18.44 31.06 -24.37
C ASP A 486 -17.19 30.81 -25.22
N GLU A 487 -17.30 30.96 -26.55
CA GLU A 487 -16.17 30.72 -27.46
C GLU A 487 -14.95 31.58 -27.11
N ALA A 488 -15.16 32.79 -26.57
CA ALA A 488 -14.08 33.65 -26.05
C ALA A 488 -13.31 33.03 -24.87
N MET A 489 -13.95 32.15 -24.08
CA MET A 489 -13.37 31.52 -22.88
C MET A 489 -12.83 30.12 -23.12
N LYS A 490 -13.03 29.56 -24.31
CA LYS A 490 -12.58 28.22 -24.71
C LYS A 490 -11.09 28.00 -24.53
N GLU A 491 -10.28 29.04 -24.73
CA GLU A 491 -8.83 29.01 -24.49
C GLU A 491 -8.43 29.15 -23.01
N ARG A 492 -9.37 29.47 -22.11
CA ARG A 492 -9.12 29.47 -20.64
C ARG A 492 -9.65 28.23 -19.94
N VAL A 493 -10.76 27.65 -20.41
CA VAL A 493 -11.36 26.47 -19.77
C VAL A 493 -10.76 25.18 -20.31
N ALA A 494 -10.42 24.24 -19.45
CA ALA A 494 -9.86 22.94 -19.82
C ALA A 494 -10.47 21.84 -18.94
N THR A 495 -10.66 20.63 -19.47
CA THR A 495 -10.90 19.47 -18.60
C THR A 495 -9.57 18.99 -18.01
N TYR A 496 -9.64 18.18 -16.94
CA TYR A 496 -8.44 17.51 -16.42
C TYR A 496 -7.75 16.61 -17.46
N LEU A 497 -8.51 16.06 -18.42
CA LEU A 497 -7.95 15.26 -19.51
C LEU A 497 -7.11 16.13 -20.44
N ASP A 498 -7.63 17.30 -20.84
CA ASP A 498 -6.91 18.20 -21.75
C ASP A 498 -5.56 18.64 -21.20
N ILE A 499 -5.49 18.89 -19.88
CA ILE A 499 -4.27 19.28 -19.18
C ILE A 499 -3.29 18.11 -19.07
N VAL A 500 -3.72 16.97 -18.53
CA VAL A 500 -2.81 15.84 -18.24
C VAL A 500 -2.37 15.14 -19.53
N GLU A 501 -3.20 15.15 -20.58
CA GLU A 501 -2.84 14.60 -21.88
C GLU A 501 -2.01 15.56 -22.73
N GLY A 502 -1.88 16.82 -22.33
CA GLY A 502 -1.13 17.84 -23.07
C GLY A 502 -1.87 18.36 -24.30
N ARG A 503 -3.19 18.15 -24.40
CA ARG A 503 -4.02 18.78 -25.44
C ARG A 503 -4.08 20.30 -25.25
N LYS A 504 -3.89 20.75 -24.01
CA LYS A 504 -3.82 22.16 -23.64
C LYS A 504 -2.80 22.39 -22.54
N VAL A 505 -2.00 23.44 -22.69
CA VAL A 505 -0.98 23.83 -21.71
C VAL A 505 -1.58 24.84 -20.74
N ALA A 506 -1.51 24.55 -19.44
CA ALA A 506 -1.94 25.50 -18.42
C ALA A 506 -0.95 26.66 -18.29
N GLY A 507 -1.49 27.87 -18.14
CA GLY A 507 -0.73 29.10 -17.89
C GLY A 507 -0.12 29.17 -16.49
N LYS A 508 0.25 30.39 -16.05
CA LYS A 508 0.94 30.63 -14.77
C LYS A 508 -0.01 30.68 -13.57
N ALA A 509 -1.29 30.99 -13.77
CA ALA A 509 -2.27 31.20 -12.70
C ALA A 509 -3.52 30.34 -12.93
N VAL A 510 -3.65 29.23 -12.20
CA VAL A 510 -4.64 28.19 -12.50
C VAL A 510 -5.69 28.04 -11.40
N ALA A 511 -6.98 28.07 -11.75
CA ALA A 511 -8.04 27.64 -10.85
C ALA A 511 -8.49 26.20 -11.17
N ILE A 512 -8.51 25.32 -10.18
CA ILE A 512 -9.03 23.97 -10.28
C ILE A 512 -10.41 23.92 -9.64
N ILE A 513 -11.44 23.64 -10.44
CA ILE A 513 -12.83 23.49 -9.99
C ILE A 513 -13.06 22.02 -9.61
N GLY A 514 -13.11 21.73 -8.31
CA GLY A 514 -13.38 20.40 -7.77
C GLY A 514 -12.17 19.78 -7.08
N ALA A 515 -12.23 19.65 -5.76
CA ALA A 515 -11.13 19.16 -4.92
C ALA A 515 -11.26 17.67 -4.49
N GLY A 516 -11.75 16.83 -5.40
CA GLY A 516 -11.71 15.37 -5.24
C GLY A 516 -10.34 14.78 -5.54
N GLY A 517 -10.23 13.44 -5.62
CA GLY A 517 -8.97 12.76 -5.92
C GLY A 517 -8.29 13.27 -7.20
N ILE A 518 -9.05 13.47 -8.27
CA ILE A 518 -8.57 14.03 -9.56
C ILE A 518 -8.07 15.46 -9.39
N GLY A 519 -8.80 16.32 -8.65
CA GLY A 519 -8.37 17.71 -8.44
C GLY A 519 -7.04 17.82 -7.70
N PHE A 520 -6.81 16.93 -6.72
CA PHE A 520 -5.51 16.83 -6.05
C PHE A 520 -4.41 16.29 -6.98
N ASP A 521 -4.72 15.32 -7.83
CA ASP A 521 -3.75 14.80 -8.83
C ASP A 521 -3.37 15.87 -9.86
N VAL A 522 -4.34 16.67 -10.33
CA VAL A 522 -4.09 17.79 -11.24
C VAL A 522 -3.31 18.90 -10.52
N GLY A 523 -3.63 19.18 -9.25
CA GLY A 523 -2.84 20.11 -8.43
C GLY A 523 -1.39 19.67 -8.31
N GLU A 524 -1.14 18.37 -8.10
CA GLU A 524 0.21 17.79 -8.08
C GLU A 524 0.90 18.00 -9.43
N PHE A 525 0.26 17.56 -10.51
CA PHE A 525 0.78 17.68 -11.87
C PHE A 525 1.14 19.13 -12.25
N LEU A 526 0.31 20.10 -11.86
CA LEU A 526 0.52 21.50 -12.23
C LEU A 526 1.61 22.21 -11.40
N THR A 527 1.90 21.69 -10.21
CA THR A 527 2.86 22.31 -9.26
C THR A 527 4.18 21.56 -9.15
N HIS A 528 4.28 20.37 -9.74
CA HIS A 528 5.52 19.60 -9.77
C HIS A 528 6.60 20.31 -10.58
N ALA A 529 7.81 20.38 -10.04
CA ALA A 529 8.97 20.94 -10.73
C ALA A 529 9.61 19.87 -11.63
N HIS A 530 9.91 20.25 -12.87
CA HIS A 530 10.66 19.41 -13.80
C HIS A 530 12.10 19.94 -13.89
N ASP A 531 12.95 19.49 -12.95
CA ASP A 531 14.38 19.84 -12.86
C ASP A 531 15.26 18.57 -12.85
N GLU A 532 16.58 18.73 -12.76
CA GLU A 532 17.55 17.62 -12.84
C GLU A 532 17.71 16.81 -11.53
N LYS A 533 17.02 17.16 -10.44
CA LYS A 533 17.13 16.40 -9.18
C LYS A 533 16.56 14.99 -9.34
N SER A 534 17.30 14.01 -8.81
CA SER A 534 16.80 12.64 -8.71
C SER A 534 15.55 12.57 -7.83
N GLU A 535 14.67 11.60 -8.09
CA GLU A 535 13.47 11.37 -7.27
C GLU A 535 13.81 11.13 -5.79
N MET A 536 14.94 10.48 -5.53
CA MET A 536 15.40 10.18 -4.18
C MET A 536 15.84 11.44 -3.43
N ASP A 537 16.65 12.28 -4.08
CA ASP A 537 17.13 13.52 -3.47
C ASP A 537 15.98 14.48 -3.25
N ARG A 538 15.07 14.58 -4.23
CA ARG A 538 13.84 15.35 -4.11
C ARG A 538 13.02 14.89 -2.91
N PHE A 539 12.78 13.58 -2.80
CA PHE A 539 12.04 12.99 -1.70
C PHE A 539 12.69 13.27 -0.34
N ASN A 540 14.01 13.11 -0.23
CA ASN A 540 14.73 13.36 1.01
C ASN A 540 14.74 14.84 1.41
N ASP A 541 14.95 15.75 0.45
CA ASP A 541 14.89 17.19 0.66
C ASP A 541 13.50 17.64 1.09
N GLU A 542 12.47 17.27 0.34
CA GLU A 542 11.09 17.69 0.56
C GLU A 542 10.55 17.22 1.92
N TRP A 543 10.95 16.01 2.35
CA TRP A 543 10.48 15.42 3.60
C TRP A 543 11.45 15.59 4.77
N GLY A 544 12.62 16.18 4.56
CA GLY A 544 13.61 16.40 5.61
C GLY A 544 14.20 15.09 6.14
N ILE A 545 14.48 14.13 5.26
CA ILE A 545 15.15 12.87 5.58
C ILE A 545 16.66 13.09 5.41
N ASP A 546 17.44 12.67 6.40
CA ASP A 546 18.90 12.79 6.40
C ASP A 546 19.58 11.42 6.22
N PRO A 547 20.05 11.08 5.00
CA PRO A 547 20.79 9.84 4.75
C PRO A 547 22.13 9.75 5.48
N THR A 548 22.70 10.89 5.91
CA THR A 548 23.99 10.93 6.61
C THR A 548 23.86 10.61 8.09
N TYR A 549 22.64 10.71 8.64
CA TYR A 549 22.34 10.50 10.05
C TYR A 549 23.00 11.54 10.98
N ALA A 550 23.19 12.77 10.52
CA ALA A 550 23.80 13.85 11.31
C ALA A 550 22.92 14.27 12.50
N HIS A 551 21.61 14.04 12.44
CA HIS A 551 20.69 14.28 13.55
C HIS A 551 19.87 13.04 13.92
N ARG A 552 19.39 13.03 15.16
CA ARG A 552 18.51 11.99 15.71
C ARG A 552 17.28 11.77 14.84
N GLY A 553 16.88 10.50 14.74
CA GLY A 553 15.73 10.08 13.92
C GLY A 553 15.98 10.14 12.41
N GLY A 554 17.20 10.49 11.97
CA GLY A 554 17.56 10.65 10.55
C GLY A 554 16.80 11.80 9.88
N LEU A 555 16.72 12.93 10.58
CA LEU A 555 16.01 14.13 10.14
C LEU A 555 16.96 15.26 9.76
N LYS A 556 16.60 16.02 8.72
CA LYS A 556 17.17 17.33 8.38
C LYS A 556 16.05 18.34 8.19
N GLN A 557 16.40 19.62 8.05
CA GLN A 557 15.42 20.65 7.76
C GLN A 557 14.85 20.41 6.34
N PRO A 558 13.51 20.32 6.17
CA PRO A 558 12.90 20.06 4.87
C PRO A 558 12.99 21.27 3.95
N VAL A 559 13.35 21.03 2.69
CA VAL A 559 13.45 22.08 1.67
C VAL A 559 12.15 22.12 0.88
N ASP A 560 11.46 23.27 0.92
CA ASP A 560 10.25 23.48 0.12
C ASP A 560 10.62 23.82 -1.33
N GLU A 561 9.90 23.23 -2.28
CA GLU A 561 10.09 23.50 -3.71
C GLU A 561 9.30 24.73 -4.15
N THR A 562 9.88 25.50 -5.08
CA THR A 562 9.16 26.58 -5.74
C THR A 562 8.26 25.99 -6.83
N ALA A 563 6.95 26.14 -6.68
CA ALA A 563 6.00 25.69 -7.70
C ALA A 563 6.09 26.55 -8.97
N PRO A 564 6.04 25.95 -10.18
CA PRO A 564 6.10 26.69 -11.45
C PRO A 564 4.82 27.50 -11.72
N ARG A 565 3.74 27.26 -10.98
CA ARG A 565 2.42 27.88 -11.18
C ARG A 565 1.80 28.27 -9.85
N ARG A 566 1.02 29.35 -9.86
CA ARG A 566 0.13 29.73 -8.77
C ARG A 566 -1.21 29.02 -8.96
N VAL A 567 -1.62 28.20 -8.00
CA VAL A 567 -2.80 27.33 -8.14
C VAL A 567 -3.81 27.58 -7.02
N TRP A 568 -5.08 27.66 -7.39
CA TRP A 568 -6.22 27.60 -6.49
C TRP A 568 -6.96 26.27 -6.64
N LEU A 569 -7.23 25.59 -5.52
CA LEU A 569 -7.99 24.35 -5.50
C LEU A 569 -9.33 24.59 -4.79
N LEU A 570 -10.42 24.51 -5.55
CA LEU A 570 -11.73 25.02 -5.13
C LEU A 570 -12.73 23.88 -4.94
N GLN A 571 -13.62 24.00 -3.95
CA GLN A 571 -14.78 23.13 -3.81
C GLN A 571 -16.00 23.87 -3.23
N ARG A 572 -17.19 23.42 -3.63
CA ARG A 572 -18.47 23.91 -3.08
C ARG A 572 -18.71 23.48 -1.63
N LYS A 573 -18.27 22.26 -1.26
CA LYS A 573 -18.45 21.74 0.09
C LYS A 573 -17.72 22.66 1.09
N ALA A 574 -18.39 23.01 2.19
CA ALA A 574 -17.82 23.81 3.27
C ALA A 574 -16.84 23.02 4.15
N SER A 575 -16.82 21.68 4.05
CA SER A 575 -15.83 20.84 4.74
C SER A 575 -14.42 21.21 4.29
N LYS A 576 -13.41 20.85 5.09
CA LYS A 576 -12.02 21.15 4.73
C LYS A 576 -11.63 20.45 3.43
N VAL A 577 -10.85 21.15 2.61
CA VAL A 577 -10.41 20.68 1.29
C VAL A 577 -9.57 19.42 1.46
N GLY A 578 -9.97 18.35 0.76
CA GLY A 578 -9.31 17.04 0.83
C GLY A 578 -9.68 16.19 2.04
N ASP A 579 -10.72 16.52 2.81
CA ASP A 579 -11.21 15.67 3.92
C ASP A 579 -11.68 14.29 3.45
N GLY A 580 -12.24 14.20 2.24
CA GLY A 580 -12.71 12.96 1.64
C GLY A 580 -11.62 12.09 0.98
N LEU A 581 -10.35 12.51 1.05
CA LEU A 581 -9.25 11.72 0.48
C LEU A 581 -8.99 10.43 1.29
N ALA A 582 -8.22 9.53 0.68
CA ALA A 582 -7.76 8.28 1.29
C ALA A 582 -7.13 8.51 2.69
N LYS A 583 -7.43 7.61 3.63
CA LYS A 583 -7.14 7.81 5.06
C LYS A 583 -5.63 7.89 5.33
N THR A 584 -4.85 7.06 4.65
CA THR A 584 -3.41 6.96 4.87
C THR A 584 -2.56 7.82 3.93
N THR A 585 -3.14 8.36 2.84
CA THR A 585 -2.39 9.13 1.84
C THR A 585 -2.90 10.56 1.63
N GLY A 586 -4.13 10.87 2.03
CA GLY A 586 -4.74 12.18 1.84
C GLY A 586 -4.02 13.30 2.58
N TRP A 587 -3.45 13.01 3.76
CA TRP A 587 -2.63 13.98 4.49
C TRP A 587 -1.35 14.33 3.75
N ILE A 588 -0.75 13.38 3.03
CA ILE A 588 0.49 13.58 2.28
C ILE A 588 0.24 14.58 1.15
N ARG A 589 -0.80 14.33 0.35
CA ARG A 589 -1.19 15.21 -0.78
C ARG A 589 -1.54 16.63 -0.33
N ARG A 590 -2.29 16.75 0.77
CA ARG A 590 -2.61 18.08 1.33
C ARG A 590 -1.37 18.82 1.79
N THR A 591 -0.45 18.12 2.44
CA THR A 591 0.81 18.71 2.93
C THR A 591 1.67 19.18 1.77
N LEU A 592 1.81 18.34 0.75
CA LEU A 592 2.60 18.62 -0.44
C LEU A 592 2.10 19.86 -1.20
N LEU A 593 0.82 19.89 -1.55
CA LEU A 593 0.24 21.05 -2.23
C LEU A 593 0.32 22.32 -1.37
N LYS A 594 0.19 22.20 -0.05
CA LYS A 594 0.34 23.35 0.86
C LYS A 594 1.78 23.89 0.87
N LYS A 595 2.79 23.02 0.91
CA LYS A 595 4.22 23.40 0.81
C LYS A 595 4.52 24.14 -0.48
N ARG A 596 3.90 23.70 -1.58
CA ARG A 596 3.98 24.34 -2.90
C ARG A 596 3.10 25.58 -3.07
N GLY A 597 2.51 26.10 -1.98
CA GLY A 597 1.76 27.37 -1.99
C GLY A 597 0.37 27.30 -2.63
N VAL A 598 -0.21 26.11 -2.85
CA VAL A 598 -1.56 25.97 -3.40
C VAL A 598 -2.60 26.55 -2.44
N GLN A 599 -3.42 27.47 -2.95
CA GLN A 599 -4.51 28.09 -2.19
C GLN A 599 -5.77 27.22 -2.25
N MET A 600 -6.06 26.52 -1.15
CA MET A 600 -7.23 25.64 -1.05
C MET A 600 -8.43 26.38 -0.46
N ILE A 601 -9.53 26.49 -1.22
CA ILE A 601 -10.72 27.25 -0.81
C ILE A 601 -11.95 26.33 -0.82
N ALA A 602 -12.63 26.25 0.32
CA ALA A 602 -13.89 25.52 0.53
C ALA A 602 -15.09 26.47 0.56
N GLY A 603 -16.30 25.95 0.44
CA GLY A 603 -17.53 26.75 0.53
C GLY A 603 -17.71 27.74 -0.63
N VAL A 604 -17.14 27.44 -1.79
CA VAL A 604 -17.12 28.33 -2.96
C VAL A 604 -18.44 28.23 -3.73
N ASN A 605 -19.07 29.35 -4.06
CA ASN A 605 -20.04 29.44 -5.15
C ASN A 605 -19.35 29.95 -6.41
N TYR A 606 -19.62 29.34 -7.57
CA TYR A 606 -19.04 29.75 -8.85
C TYR A 606 -20.06 30.63 -9.57
N GLU A 607 -19.76 31.93 -9.73
CA GLU A 607 -20.71 32.89 -10.27
C GLU A 607 -20.67 32.92 -11.80
N ARG A 608 -19.48 33.09 -12.38
CA ARG A 608 -19.26 33.19 -13.83
C ARG A 608 -17.77 33.14 -14.20
N ILE A 609 -17.51 32.97 -15.49
CA ILE A 609 -16.17 33.02 -16.11
C ILE A 609 -16.17 34.15 -17.16
N ASP A 610 -15.14 34.99 -17.17
CA ASP A 610 -14.91 35.99 -18.22
C ASP A 610 -13.40 36.27 -18.41
N GLU A 611 -13.07 37.32 -19.17
CA GLU A 611 -11.68 37.74 -19.42
C GLU A 611 -10.90 38.12 -18.16
N ALA A 612 -11.58 38.59 -17.10
CA ALA A 612 -10.95 38.92 -15.82
C ALA A 612 -10.65 37.66 -14.98
N GLY A 613 -11.28 36.52 -15.27
CA GLY A 613 -10.97 35.22 -14.70
C GLY A 613 -12.18 34.49 -14.13
N LEU A 614 -12.00 33.82 -12.98
CA LEU A 614 -13.06 33.06 -12.31
C LEU A 614 -13.68 33.89 -11.19
N HIS A 615 -14.95 34.24 -11.32
CA HIS A 615 -15.71 34.98 -10.31
C HIS A 615 -16.36 33.99 -9.34
N ILE A 616 -16.10 34.18 -8.07
CA ILE A 616 -16.58 33.32 -6.99
C ILE A 616 -17.17 34.13 -5.85
N THR A 617 -18.02 33.48 -5.06
CA THR A 617 -18.44 33.98 -3.75
C THR A 617 -17.99 33.00 -2.67
N VAL A 618 -17.42 33.51 -1.58
CA VAL A 618 -17.01 32.72 -0.42
C VAL A 618 -17.53 33.42 0.84
N ASN A 619 -18.37 32.73 1.62
CA ASN A 619 -19.01 33.31 2.82
C ASN A 619 -19.77 34.62 2.55
N GLY A 620 -20.39 34.76 1.38
CA GLY A 620 -21.12 35.96 0.97
C GLY A 620 -20.24 37.08 0.39
N GLU A 621 -18.92 36.94 0.39
CA GLU A 621 -18.00 37.91 -0.21
C GLU A 621 -17.65 37.54 -1.65
N ALA A 622 -17.89 38.45 -2.60
CA ALA A 622 -17.49 38.29 -3.98
C ALA A 622 -15.97 38.46 -4.15
N LYS A 623 -15.35 37.57 -4.93
CA LYS A 623 -13.91 37.58 -5.27
C LYS A 623 -13.73 37.19 -6.74
N THR A 624 -12.81 37.84 -7.42
CA THR A 624 -12.38 37.45 -8.77
C THR A 624 -10.98 36.87 -8.68
N LEU A 625 -10.81 35.62 -9.12
CA LEU A 625 -9.49 35.00 -9.23
C LEU A 625 -8.93 35.31 -10.62
N PRO A 626 -7.84 36.09 -10.73
CA PRO A 626 -7.25 36.46 -12.02
C PRO A 626 -6.42 35.28 -12.56
N VAL A 627 -7.10 34.35 -13.21
CA VAL A 627 -6.54 33.09 -13.71
C VAL A 627 -6.51 33.07 -15.24
N ASP A 628 -5.44 32.53 -15.79
CA ASP A 628 -5.27 32.30 -17.22
C ASP A 628 -5.73 30.89 -17.64
N THR A 629 -5.92 29.99 -16.69
CA THR A 629 -6.48 28.66 -16.95
C THR A 629 -7.45 28.22 -15.85
N ILE A 630 -8.59 27.64 -16.24
CA ILE A 630 -9.58 27.03 -15.36
C ILE A 630 -9.68 25.55 -15.70
N VAL A 631 -9.30 24.68 -14.77
CA VAL A 631 -9.32 23.23 -14.95
C VAL A 631 -10.52 22.61 -14.25
N VAL A 632 -11.40 21.99 -15.02
CA VAL A 632 -12.64 21.39 -14.54
C VAL A 632 -12.37 19.96 -14.06
N CYS A 633 -12.45 19.76 -12.74
CA CYS A 633 -12.36 18.49 -12.02
C CYS A 633 -13.67 18.19 -11.24
N ALA A 634 -14.81 18.57 -11.81
CA ALA A 634 -16.10 18.66 -11.11
C ALA A 634 -16.84 17.31 -10.94
N GLY A 635 -16.15 16.18 -11.14
CA GLY A 635 -16.71 14.84 -11.08
C GLY A 635 -16.88 14.19 -12.46
N GLN A 636 -17.62 13.08 -12.49
CA GLN A 636 -17.73 12.20 -13.64
C GLN A 636 -19.18 11.69 -13.80
N GLU A 637 -19.56 11.28 -15.01
CA GLU A 637 -20.86 10.71 -15.35
C GLU A 637 -20.69 9.35 -16.04
N PRO A 638 -21.56 8.35 -15.76
CA PRO A 638 -21.48 7.04 -16.41
C PRO A 638 -21.77 7.10 -17.91
N ARG A 639 -21.04 6.33 -18.71
CA ARG A 639 -21.31 6.15 -20.15
C ARG A 639 -22.12 4.88 -20.41
N ARG A 640 -23.39 5.02 -20.74
CA ARG A 640 -24.35 3.91 -20.86
C ARG A 640 -25.09 3.84 -22.20
N GLU A 641 -24.61 4.55 -23.21
CA GLU A 641 -25.36 4.76 -24.46
C GLU A 641 -25.69 3.44 -25.18
N LEU A 642 -24.85 2.40 -25.01
CA LEU A 642 -25.06 1.07 -25.61
C LEU A 642 -26.06 0.19 -24.87
N GLN A 643 -26.42 0.51 -23.61
CA GLN A 643 -27.18 -0.41 -22.76
C GLN A 643 -28.60 -0.67 -23.29
N ALA A 644 -29.39 0.39 -23.49
CA ALA A 644 -30.79 0.25 -23.89
C ALA A 644 -30.95 -0.40 -25.29
N PRO A 645 -30.15 -0.02 -26.32
CA PRO A 645 -30.20 -0.70 -27.62
C PRO A 645 -29.91 -2.20 -27.55
N LEU A 646 -28.90 -2.62 -26.77
CA LEU A 646 -28.56 -4.04 -26.62
C LEU A 646 -29.64 -4.84 -25.89
N GLN A 647 -30.25 -4.25 -24.86
CA GLN A 647 -31.37 -4.86 -24.16
C GLN A 647 -32.60 -5.02 -25.07
N ALA A 648 -32.88 -4.01 -25.90
CA ALA A 648 -33.95 -4.09 -26.90
C ALA A 648 -33.69 -5.18 -27.96
N ALA A 649 -32.42 -5.47 -28.27
CA ALA A 649 -32.01 -6.57 -29.14
C ALA A 649 -32.01 -7.95 -28.46
N GLY A 650 -32.42 -8.05 -27.18
CA GLY A 650 -32.49 -9.32 -26.45
C GLY A 650 -31.15 -9.87 -25.96
N ILE A 651 -30.07 -9.08 -26.02
CA ILE A 651 -28.73 -9.51 -25.61
C ILE A 651 -28.57 -9.28 -24.10
N PRO A 652 -28.12 -10.28 -23.32
CA PRO A 652 -27.81 -10.09 -21.91
C PRO A 652 -26.68 -9.07 -21.71
N VAL A 653 -26.91 -8.07 -20.85
CA VAL A 653 -25.96 -6.97 -20.59
C VAL A 653 -25.64 -6.83 -19.10
N THR A 654 -24.38 -6.59 -18.77
CA THR A 654 -23.93 -6.19 -17.43
C THR A 654 -23.08 -4.93 -17.48
N LEU A 655 -23.35 -3.96 -16.61
CA LEU A 655 -22.53 -2.76 -16.43
C LEU A 655 -21.48 -2.99 -15.35
N ILE A 656 -20.25 -2.54 -15.60
CA ILE A 656 -19.18 -2.55 -14.59
C ILE A 656 -18.37 -1.25 -14.57
N GLY A 657 -17.77 -0.95 -13.43
CA GLY A 657 -16.89 0.21 -13.23
C GLY A 657 -17.61 1.54 -13.46
N GLY A 658 -17.03 2.39 -14.30
CA GLY A 658 -17.54 3.73 -14.62
C GLY A 658 -18.90 3.74 -15.30
N ALA A 659 -19.15 2.74 -16.16
CA ALA A 659 -20.41 2.60 -16.85
C ALA A 659 -21.55 2.29 -15.85
N ASP A 660 -21.23 1.60 -14.75
CA ASP A 660 -22.18 1.33 -13.67
C ASP A 660 -22.34 2.55 -12.76
N VAL A 661 -21.35 2.91 -11.94
CA VAL A 661 -21.49 4.12 -11.08
C VAL A 661 -20.20 4.91 -11.11
N ALA A 662 -20.31 6.19 -11.53
CA ALA A 662 -19.20 7.14 -11.62
C ALA A 662 -18.98 7.95 -10.33
N ALA A 663 -19.99 8.04 -9.45
CA ALA A 663 -19.86 8.71 -8.17
C ALA A 663 -18.86 7.97 -7.27
N GLU A 664 -17.82 8.68 -6.82
CA GLU A 664 -16.75 8.13 -5.97
C GLU A 664 -16.08 6.87 -6.54
N LEU A 665 -16.11 6.69 -7.87
CA LEU A 665 -15.49 5.54 -8.49
C LEU A 665 -13.97 5.62 -8.35
N ASP A 666 -13.41 4.62 -7.69
CA ASP A 666 -11.99 4.34 -7.70
C ASP A 666 -11.69 3.05 -8.48
N ALA A 667 -10.43 2.88 -8.83
CA ALA A 667 -9.99 1.72 -9.59
C ALA A 667 -10.11 0.40 -8.80
N LYS A 668 -10.10 0.47 -7.47
CA LYS A 668 -10.35 -0.68 -6.60
C LYS A 668 -11.74 -1.24 -6.85
N ARG A 669 -12.78 -0.39 -6.86
CA ARG A 669 -14.14 -0.85 -7.18
C ARG A 669 -14.23 -1.36 -8.63
N ALA A 670 -13.62 -0.66 -9.58
CA ALA A 670 -13.64 -1.06 -10.98
C ALA A 670 -13.07 -2.47 -11.20
N ILE A 671 -11.87 -2.76 -10.68
CA ILE A 671 -11.20 -4.06 -10.81
C ILE A 671 -11.96 -5.13 -10.02
N ALA A 672 -12.38 -4.84 -8.78
CA ALA A 672 -13.15 -5.77 -7.97
C ALA A 672 -14.46 -6.18 -8.66
N GLN A 673 -15.24 -5.21 -9.16
CA GLN A 673 -16.50 -5.48 -9.84
C GLN A 673 -16.28 -6.30 -11.12
N GLY A 674 -15.29 -5.95 -11.95
CA GLY A 674 -14.95 -6.72 -13.14
C GLY A 674 -14.56 -8.17 -12.81
N THR A 675 -13.74 -8.37 -11.76
CA THR A 675 -13.32 -9.70 -11.31
C THR A 675 -14.50 -10.52 -10.76
N HIS A 676 -15.39 -9.89 -9.97
CA HIS A 676 -16.56 -10.56 -9.41
C HIS A 676 -17.58 -10.96 -10.47
N VAL A 677 -17.86 -10.08 -11.45
CA VAL A 677 -18.73 -10.42 -12.58
C VAL A 677 -18.15 -11.58 -13.35
N ALA A 678 -16.87 -11.53 -13.70
CA ALA A 678 -16.22 -12.64 -14.39
C ALA A 678 -16.27 -13.95 -13.61
N ALA A 679 -16.12 -13.93 -12.28
CA ALA A 679 -16.18 -15.12 -11.43
C ALA A 679 -17.54 -15.85 -11.45
N ILE A 680 -18.61 -15.18 -11.86
CA ILE A 680 -19.97 -15.73 -11.90
C ILE A 680 -20.56 -15.87 -13.31
N LEU A 681 -19.82 -15.45 -14.35
CA LEU A 681 -20.17 -15.73 -15.75
C LEU A 681 -20.13 -17.23 -16.04
#